data_AF-A0A086ZSZ7-F1
#
_entry.id   AF-A0A086ZSZ7-F1
#
_cell.length_a   1.000
_cell.length_b   1.000
_cell.length_c   1.000
_cell.angle_alpha   90.00
_cell.angle_beta   90.00
_cell.angle_gamma   90.00
#
_symmetry.space_group_name_H-M   'P 1'
#
loop_
_entity.id
_entity.type
_entity.pdbx_description
1 polymer ?
#
loop_
_entity_poly.entity_id
_entity_poly.type
_entity_poly.pdbx_seq_one_letter_code
_entity_poly.pdbx_strand_id
1 'polypeptide(L)'
;MQYPTWLTTISKKTATWLAVTATMFAGLTATTAATIHTAEAATTRDSYSDTVGNATFEAARKQYGLAQEMRHGATLHAFMWSFKTIQEHLPEIAEAGYTSIQTEPIVEIKDNRELGKGRWYLNWYYVYQPVSMNIGNYVMGTEDDFKTLCKEAHKYGIRIIVDSVSNHFTSDWDAIDPEWQNKAYFHAQKAISDYNNREDCTQNTLSGLWDLNTQNDYVAQKMHELLQRTVADGADGFRFDAAKHIELTNEFGGSQYWKTILPNGAQFQYGEVLQDANVRESDYATMFANSAVGGGGITTSNYGHEVRNALNDHSLNTRFFTDYQVETDPENMVTWVESHDNYCDRQSEKLTDDQIKLGWAVITARKNGMSLFFSRPYASGGTQEWFSEKSHIGDVGSDLWKDPEVVAVNHFRNQMEGEADNLSNCGNDGCIMVERYVSDGNSANDGVMVAADEDGGTSLVGQSVKLDNGTYTDEVTGATITVSGGKITAGSIANNQVAVFYNPTVKHTKISSAEAMPNTGEFEDTLDVTMRSFNMKNATYTTSEGDSGALTDGKIVTVGSKTKGGSKVTVAVKGTGNNGKAVSHTYSYTKTKQIDVTSVAISGDGVKNGALSMNLAKTTSAQLTVTITPSNASAKTVTWKSSDESVATVNTDGVVTGLKAGTTTITATAGGKSAALKLTLTGEIPTTAMTTVYYPTTNGWAGYYLHYKVGNGVNGKWDSDVNGRVKFEEACDGWVKATVRTDGAQLEFDITDNGNSWDNNGGKNYVASGSTIVVENGKLGTVIPCKATPDPDPEPEKPTVEKITISGDKLSNGKLNLTVGESTTLKATVTPESASSASLYWSSSDSSVASVMGTGVVTAKSTGTATITAESGDVKATVKLTVTKPAEKSPMTVYYKPASSWKKTTIAYRINGKLTHGNMTATCGGWMKFMIPDTQGYKVKTAFSNGAGTWDLNSDGNGYWGTGDTLTVTGRQVIANVTPNCISKHQ
;
A
#
# COMPACT_ATOMS: atom_id res chain seq x y z
N MET A 1 45.86 8.69 -43.79
CA MET A 1 45.99 9.74 -44.83
C MET A 1 45.50 11.06 -44.25
N GLN A 2 46.26 12.11 -44.55
CA GLN A 2 46.22 13.54 -44.15
C GLN A 2 44.90 14.16 -43.60
N TYR A 3 45.09 14.92 -42.50
CA TYR A 3 44.51 16.21 -42.03
C TYR A 3 43.75 17.09 -43.06
N PRO A 4 43.09 18.25 -42.73
CA PRO A 4 43.04 19.03 -41.46
C PRO A 4 41.69 19.72 -41.05
N THR A 5 41.51 19.91 -39.74
CA THR A 5 41.43 21.18 -38.95
C THR A 5 40.75 22.51 -39.43
N TRP A 6 39.99 23.14 -38.48
CA TRP A 6 39.85 24.59 -38.10
C TRP A 6 38.47 25.30 -38.21
N LEU A 7 37.95 25.72 -37.03
CA LEU A 7 37.49 27.07 -36.55
C LEU A 7 36.80 28.01 -37.57
N THR A 8 35.70 28.73 -37.34
CA THR A 8 35.36 29.67 -36.24
C THR A 8 33.94 30.29 -36.46
N THR A 9 33.12 30.33 -35.41
CA THR A 9 32.42 31.49 -34.77
C THR A 9 31.50 32.50 -35.53
N ILE A 10 30.44 32.94 -34.80
CA ILE A 10 29.65 34.22 -34.86
C ILE A 10 28.40 34.20 -35.80
N SER A 11 27.17 34.63 -35.48
CA SER A 11 26.51 35.26 -34.31
C SER A 11 24.98 35.13 -34.40
N LYS A 12 24.33 35.19 -33.22
CA LYS A 12 22.91 35.46 -32.96
C LYS A 12 22.34 36.68 -33.73
N LYS A 13 21.07 36.64 -34.16
CA LYS A 13 19.94 37.37 -33.52
C LYS A 13 18.65 37.45 -34.38
N THR A 14 17.54 37.49 -33.63
CA THR A 14 16.21 38.13 -33.85
C THR A 14 15.12 37.47 -34.71
N ALA A 15 14.19 36.82 -33.99
CA ALA A 15 12.72 37.04 -33.92
C ALA A 15 11.97 37.64 -35.13
N THR A 16 10.81 37.07 -35.49
CA THR A 16 9.46 37.57 -35.12
C THR A 16 8.38 36.64 -35.67
N TRP A 17 7.30 36.50 -34.89
CA TRP A 17 6.04 35.77 -35.13
C TRP A 17 5.22 36.29 -36.32
N LEU A 18 4.44 35.42 -36.99
CA LEU A 18 3.00 35.64 -37.26
C LEU A 18 2.29 34.41 -37.86
N ALA A 19 0.97 34.40 -37.63
CA ALA A 19 0.06 33.28 -37.59
C ALA A 19 -0.67 32.95 -38.92
N VAL A 20 -1.02 31.66 -39.05
CA VAL A 20 -2.29 31.06 -39.53
C VAL A 20 -2.95 31.62 -40.81
N THR A 21 -3.15 30.75 -41.81
CA THR A 21 -4.50 30.37 -42.31
C THR A 21 -4.45 29.22 -43.33
N ALA A 22 -5.44 28.34 -43.20
CA ALA A 22 -5.71 27.17 -44.02
C ALA A 22 -6.23 27.52 -45.43
N THR A 23 -6.18 26.59 -46.40
CA THR A 23 -7.37 25.86 -46.94
C THR A 23 -6.96 24.84 -48.02
N MET A 24 -7.69 23.72 -47.99
CA MET A 24 -7.71 22.51 -48.83
C MET A 24 -7.81 22.72 -50.36
N PHE A 25 -7.33 21.78 -51.20
CA PHE A 25 -8.06 20.60 -51.75
C PHE A 25 -7.33 19.95 -52.95
N ALA A 26 -7.65 18.66 -53.16
CA ALA A 26 -7.43 17.78 -54.32
C ALA A 26 -6.03 17.15 -54.44
N GLY A 27 -5.85 15.86 -54.70
CA GLY A 27 -6.78 14.77 -55.02
C GLY A 27 -5.97 13.64 -55.69
N LEU A 28 -6.11 12.42 -55.16
CA LEU A 28 -5.79 11.09 -55.72
C LEU A 28 -4.67 10.96 -56.79
N THR A 29 -3.65 10.15 -56.47
CA THR A 29 -3.44 8.85 -57.14
C THR A 29 -2.67 7.91 -56.21
N ALA A 30 -3.25 6.75 -55.93
CA ALA A 30 -2.64 5.68 -55.15
C ALA A 30 -1.81 4.80 -56.09
N THR A 31 -0.53 4.64 -55.78
CA THR A 31 0.23 3.43 -56.14
C THR A 31 0.97 2.96 -54.90
N THR A 32 0.89 1.65 -54.70
CA THR A 32 1.30 0.90 -53.52
C THR A 32 2.81 0.89 -53.33
N ALA A 33 3.28 1.49 -52.25
CA ALA A 33 4.53 1.13 -51.59
C ALA A 33 4.26 1.12 -50.09
N ALA A 34 4.63 0.03 -49.41
CA ALA A 34 4.55 -0.08 -47.97
C ALA A 34 5.41 1.04 -47.34
N THR A 35 4.77 2.12 -46.90
CA THR A 35 5.38 3.05 -45.97
C THR A 35 5.50 2.34 -44.63
N ILE A 36 6.71 1.84 -44.38
CA ILE A 36 7.23 1.67 -43.04
C ILE A 36 6.97 3.01 -42.34
N HIS A 37 6.06 3.03 -41.38
CA HIS A 37 6.04 4.11 -40.41
C HIS A 37 7.31 3.95 -39.58
N THR A 38 8.39 4.59 -40.04
CA THR A 38 9.44 5.01 -39.12
C THR A 38 8.75 5.99 -38.19
N ALA A 39 8.42 5.55 -36.98
CA ALA A 39 8.23 6.47 -35.88
C ALA A 39 9.48 7.36 -35.87
N GLU A 40 9.33 8.65 -36.09
CA GLU A 40 10.37 9.59 -35.70
C GLU A 40 10.58 9.32 -34.21
N ALA A 41 11.77 8.82 -33.86
CA ALA A 41 12.17 8.70 -32.48
C ALA A 41 11.98 10.07 -31.85
N ALA A 42 11.01 10.20 -30.94
CA ALA A 42 10.93 11.37 -30.08
C ALA A 42 12.33 11.49 -29.47
N THR A 43 13.02 12.60 -29.74
CA THR A 43 14.32 12.85 -29.15
C THR A 43 14.17 12.72 -27.64
N THR A 44 14.90 11.79 -27.03
CA THR A 44 14.92 11.60 -25.59
C THR A 44 15.16 12.95 -24.92
N ARG A 45 14.24 13.37 -24.05
CA ARG A 45 14.41 14.59 -23.25
C ARG A 45 15.72 14.43 -22.48
N ASP A 46 16.59 15.42 -22.59
CA ASP A 46 17.80 15.54 -21.77
C ASP A 46 17.49 16.50 -20.62
N SER A 47 17.30 15.96 -19.42
CA SER A 47 16.93 16.78 -18.25
C SER A 47 18.04 17.75 -17.84
N TYR A 48 19.29 17.50 -18.23
CA TYR A 48 20.38 18.45 -17.96
C TYR A 48 20.16 19.76 -18.72
N SER A 49 19.75 19.67 -19.99
CA SER A 49 19.51 20.83 -20.86
C SER A 49 18.35 21.72 -20.38
N ASP A 50 17.43 21.16 -19.61
CA ASP A 50 16.31 21.89 -18.99
C ASP A 50 16.71 22.65 -17.73
N THR A 51 17.82 22.26 -17.11
CA THR A 51 18.24 22.81 -15.83
C THR A 51 19.56 23.58 -15.95
N VAL A 52 20.69 22.89 -16.07
CA VAL A 52 22.01 23.52 -16.16
C VAL A 52 22.19 24.18 -17.53
N GLY A 53 22.44 25.48 -17.53
CA GLY A 53 22.53 26.28 -18.76
C GLY A 53 21.19 26.81 -19.28
N ASN A 54 20.06 26.36 -18.72
CA ASN A 54 18.76 26.96 -18.95
C ASN A 54 18.63 28.26 -18.15
N ALA A 55 18.48 29.40 -18.83
CA ALA A 55 18.51 30.72 -18.19
C ALA A 55 17.40 30.94 -17.15
N THR A 56 16.22 30.35 -17.33
CA THR A 56 15.08 30.50 -16.40
C THR A 56 15.32 29.69 -15.14
N PHE A 57 15.71 28.42 -15.30
CA PHE A 57 16.06 27.55 -14.19
C PHE A 57 17.24 28.11 -13.40
N GLU A 58 18.33 28.51 -14.09
CA GLU A 58 19.52 29.09 -13.46
C GLU A 58 19.21 30.39 -12.69
N ALA A 59 18.28 31.21 -13.19
CA ALA A 59 17.85 32.41 -12.47
C ALA A 59 17.11 32.04 -11.17
N ALA A 60 16.20 31.06 -11.22
CA ALA A 60 15.48 30.58 -10.04
C ALA A 60 16.43 29.92 -9.03
N ARG A 61 17.30 29.01 -9.49
CA ARG A 61 18.35 28.38 -8.68
C ARG A 61 19.20 29.41 -7.93
N LYS A 62 19.71 30.42 -8.64
CA LYS A 62 20.53 31.50 -8.06
C LYS A 62 19.76 32.40 -7.11
N GLN A 63 18.45 32.60 -7.33
CA GLN A 63 17.60 33.36 -6.42
C GLN A 63 17.57 32.72 -5.02
N TYR A 64 17.55 31.39 -4.96
CA TYR A 64 17.51 30.62 -3.72
C TYR A 64 18.88 30.12 -3.24
N GLY A 65 19.97 30.42 -3.97
CA GLY A 65 21.31 29.96 -3.60
C GLY A 65 21.50 28.45 -3.68
N LEU A 66 20.76 27.75 -4.54
CA LEU A 66 20.83 26.29 -4.68
C LEU A 66 22.09 25.88 -5.47
N ALA A 67 22.66 24.70 -5.20
CA ALA A 67 23.85 24.21 -5.88
C ALA A 67 23.62 24.02 -7.38
N GLN A 68 24.65 24.25 -8.19
CA GLN A 68 24.58 24.09 -9.64
C GLN A 68 24.32 22.64 -10.02
N GLU A 69 25.10 21.71 -9.45
CA GLU A 69 24.97 20.26 -9.67
C GLU A 69 24.33 19.56 -8.47
N MET A 70 23.44 18.58 -8.74
CA MET A 70 22.76 17.81 -7.68
C MET A 70 23.74 17.10 -6.73
N ARG A 71 24.86 16.59 -7.26
CA ARG A 71 25.87 15.89 -6.46
C ARG A 71 26.53 16.76 -5.38
N HIS A 72 26.52 18.08 -5.52
CA HIS A 72 27.07 19.00 -4.50
C HIS A 72 25.98 19.65 -3.64
N GLY A 73 24.70 19.47 -3.97
CA GLY A 73 23.57 20.02 -3.23
C GLY A 73 23.10 19.11 -2.11
N ALA A 74 22.26 19.64 -1.23
CA ALA A 74 21.45 18.86 -0.30
C ALA A 74 20.16 18.38 -1.01
N THR A 75 19.75 17.14 -0.74
CA THR A 75 18.52 16.54 -1.28
C THR A 75 17.55 16.23 -0.15
N LEU A 76 16.30 16.65 -0.32
CA LEU A 76 15.20 16.27 0.57
C LEU A 76 14.61 14.93 0.12
N HIS A 77 14.73 13.89 0.93
CA HIS A 77 13.91 12.69 0.76
C HIS A 77 12.53 12.97 1.33
N ALA A 78 11.58 13.32 0.45
CA ALA A 78 10.19 13.62 0.79
C ALA A 78 9.40 12.31 1.00
N PHE A 79 9.86 11.52 1.97
CA PHE A 79 9.38 10.16 2.23
C PHE A 79 7.86 10.13 2.44
N MET A 80 7.17 9.42 1.54
CA MET A 80 5.72 9.28 1.47
C MET A 80 4.93 10.58 1.26
N TRP A 81 5.54 11.69 0.86
CA TRP A 81 4.78 12.90 0.54
C TRP A 81 4.11 12.73 -0.82
N SER A 82 2.81 13.04 -0.92
CA SER A 82 2.13 13.03 -2.22
C SER A 82 2.72 14.11 -3.14
N PHE A 83 2.57 13.97 -4.46
CA PHE A 83 3.04 14.97 -5.42
C PHE A 83 2.46 16.36 -5.13
N LYS A 84 1.20 16.41 -4.68
CA LYS A 84 0.53 17.67 -4.33
C LYS A 84 1.10 18.28 -3.06
N THR A 85 1.40 17.45 -2.06
CA THR A 85 2.10 17.89 -0.85
C THR A 85 3.45 18.50 -1.19
N ILE A 86 4.26 17.81 -1.99
CA ILE A 86 5.55 18.35 -2.43
C ILE A 86 5.34 19.68 -3.18
N GLN A 87 4.39 19.72 -4.12
CA GLN A 87 4.10 20.92 -4.91
C GLN A 87 3.72 22.13 -4.04
N GLU A 88 2.91 21.92 -2.99
CA GLU A 88 2.50 22.98 -2.05
C GLU A 88 3.68 23.56 -1.26
N HIS A 89 4.71 22.76 -1.02
CA HIS A 89 5.89 23.13 -0.22
C HIS A 89 7.09 23.58 -1.05
N LEU A 90 7.04 23.58 -2.39
CA LEU A 90 8.18 23.98 -3.24
C LEU A 90 8.83 25.33 -2.87
N PRO A 91 8.08 26.41 -2.55
CA PRO A 91 8.71 27.66 -2.12
C PRO A 91 9.51 27.52 -0.83
N GLU A 92 9.01 26.72 0.12
CA GLU A 92 9.65 26.47 1.41
C GLU A 92 10.87 25.55 1.27
N ILE A 93 10.77 24.53 0.40
CA ILE A 93 11.88 23.61 0.10
C ILE A 93 13.04 24.36 -0.57
N ALA A 94 12.75 25.28 -1.49
CA ALA A 94 13.76 26.12 -2.12
C ALA A 94 14.40 27.07 -1.09
N GLU A 95 13.59 27.70 -0.24
CA GLU A 95 14.08 28.56 0.84
C GLU A 95 14.94 27.78 1.85
N ALA A 96 14.64 26.49 2.05
CA ALA A 96 15.40 25.59 2.92
C ALA A 96 16.73 25.12 2.32
N GLY A 97 17.04 25.50 1.07
CA GLY A 97 18.33 25.24 0.44
C GLY A 97 18.47 23.85 -0.19
N TYR A 98 17.37 23.10 -0.38
CA TYR A 98 17.43 21.82 -1.08
C TYR A 98 17.52 22.02 -2.59
N THR A 99 18.53 21.44 -3.20
CA THR A 99 18.76 21.49 -4.65
C THR A 99 17.89 20.47 -5.40
N SER A 100 17.52 19.40 -4.71
CA SER A 100 16.74 18.30 -5.26
C SER A 100 15.78 17.71 -4.23
N ILE A 101 14.73 17.06 -4.73
CA ILE A 101 13.76 16.30 -3.95
C ILE A 101 13.79 14.87 -4.48
N GLN A 102 13.86 13.90 -3.58
CA GLN A 102 13.59 12.49 -3.89
C GLN A 102 12.16 12.12 -3.52
N THR A 103 11.42 11.55 -4.47
CA THR A 103 10.07 10.98 -4.28
C THR A 103 10.16 9.47 -4.02
N GLU A 104 9.10 8.88 -3.49
CA GLU A 104 8.90 7.41 -3.47
C GLU A 104 8.62 6.85 -4.87
N PRO A 105 8.56 5.52 -5.02
CA PRO A 105 8.16 4.87 -6.27
C PRO A 105 6.82 5.39 -6.80
N ILE A 106 6.82 5.77 -8.07
CA ILE A 106 5.70 6.45 -8.72
C ILE A 106 4.80 5.52 -9.54
N VAL A 107 5.19 4.25 -9.69
CA VAL A 107 4.44 3.28 -10.50
C VAL A 107 3.21 2.78 -9.78
N GLU A 108 2.29 2.12 -10.51
CA GLU A 108 1.18 1.41 -9.90
C GLU A 108 1.70 0.31 -8.96
N ILE A 109 1.14 0.28 -7.76
CA ILE A 109 1.52 -0.64 -6.69
C ILE A 109 0.33 -1.48 -6.25
N LYS A 110 0.60 -2.54 -5.51
CA LYS A 110 -0.43 -3.38 -4.91
C LYS A 110 -1.40 -2.54 -4.07
N ASP A 111 -2.67 -2.55 -4.45
CA ASP A 111 -3.71 -1.79 -3.74
C ASP A 111 -3.99 -2.41 -2.37
N ASN A 112 -3.65 -1.67 -1.33
CA ASN A 112 -3.84 -2.10 0.04
C ASN A 112 -4.82 -1.21 0.82
N ARG A 113 -5.47 -0.21 0.20
CA ARG A 113 -6.13 0.90 0.92
C ARG A 113 -7.15 0.49 2.00
N GLU A 114 -7.76 -0.68 1.85
CA GLU A 114 -8.67 -1.27 2.84
C GLU A 114 -7.94 -1.74 4.11
N LEU A 115 -6.68 -2.16 3.98
CA LEU A 115 -5.78 -2.48 5.08
C LEU A 115 -5.19 -1.18 5.65
N GLY A 116 -5.63 -0.82 6.86
CA GLY A 116 -5.01 0.28 7.61
C GLY A 116 -5.35 1.70 7.17
N LYS A 117 -6.17 1.93 6.12
CA LYS A 117 -6.70 3.26 5.73
C LYS A 117 -5.64 4.38 5.68
N GLY A 118 -4.45 4.10 5.15
CA GLY A 118 -3.36 5.09 5.03
C GLY A 118 -2.47 5.29 6.26
N ARG A 119 -2.64 4.46 7.31
CA ARG A 119 -1.74 4.41 8.49
C ARG A 119 -0.32 3.99 8.13
N TRP A 120 0.67 4.55 8.79
CA TRP A 120 2.10 4.29 8.52
C TRP A 120 2.49 2.83 8.76
N TYR A 121 2.16 2.29 9.94
CA TYR A 121 2.63 0.96 10.37
C TYR A 121 2.26 -0.17 9.41
N LEU A 122 1.14 -0.03 8.69
CA LEU A 122 0.63 -1.08 7.80
C LEU A 122 0.94 -0.85 6.32
N ASN A 123 1.40 0.33 5.92
CA ASN A 123 1.31 0.75 4.51
C ASN A 123 2.60 1.26 3.86
N TRP A 124 3.60 1.71 4.63
CA TRP A 124 4.76 2.38 4.03
C TRP A 124 5.48 1.52 2.97
N TYR A 125 5.67 0.22 3.24
CA TYR A 125 6.42 -0.67 2.35
C TYR A 125 5.68 -1.07 1.06
N TYR A 126 4.41 -0.69 0.89
CA TYR A 126 3.65 -1.05 -0.32
C TYR A 126 4.06 -0.25 -1.55
N VAL A 127 4.66 0.94 -1.38
CA VAL A 127 5.22 1.69 -2.53
C VAL A 127 6.34 0.90 -3.23
N TYR A 128 7.01 0.00 -2.51
CA TYR A 128 8.04 -0.90 -3.02
C TYR A 128 7.46 -2.22 -3.58
N GLN A 129 6.15 -2.29 -3.83
CA GLN A 129 5.51 -3.46 -4.42
C GLN A 129 4.78 -3.11 -5.73
N PRO A 130 5.53 -2.83 -6.82
CA PRO A 130 4.95 -2.60 -8.13
C PRO A 130 4.07 -3.76 -8.60
N VAL A 131 2.98 -3.42 -9.28
CA VAL A 131 2.15 -4.40 -10.00
C VAL A 131 2.22 -4.20 -11.51
N SER A 132 2.66 -3.02 -11.97
CA SER A 132 2.81 -2.67 -13.38
C SER A 132 3.92 -1.63 -13.56
N MET A 133 4.16 -1.20 -14.80
CA MET A 133 5.04 -0.07 -15.13
C MET A 133 4.27 1.21 -15.50
N ASN A 134 2.98 1.30 -15.19
CA ASN A 134 2.21 2.53 -15.37
C ASN A 134 2.55 3.51 -14.24
N ILE A 135 2.57 4.81 -14.54
CA ILE A 135 2.82 5.86 -13.54
C ILE A 135 1.49 6.24 -12.87
N GLY A 136 1.50 6.24 -11.54
CA GLY A 136 0.42 6.69 -10.68
C GLY A 136 0.07 5.65 -9.62
N ASN A 137 -0.07 6.10 -8.37
CA ASN A 137 -0.57 5.26 -7.29
C ASN A 137 -1.30 6.09 -6.23
N TYR A 138 -1.93 5.40 -5.27
CA TYR A 138 -2.78 6.05 -4.28
C TYR A 138 -2.01 6.82 -3.19
N VAL A 139 -0.70 6.63 -3.09
CA VAL A 139 0.16 7.34 -2.12
C VAL A 139 0.67 8.63 -2.76
N MET A 140 1.25 8.52 -3.95
CA MET A 140 1.94 9.63 -4.61
C MET A 140 0.98 10.52 -5.40
N GLY A 141 -0.03 9.93 -6.05
CA GLY A 141 -0.95 10.63 -6.93
C GLY A 141 -0.86 10.16 -8.39
N THR A 142 -1.44 10.93 -9.30
CA THR A 142 -1.49 10.58 -10.73
C THR A 142 -0.24 11.02 -11.48
N GLU A 143 -0.01 10.47 -12.67
CA GLU A 143 1.05 10.94 -13.58
C GLU A 143 0.90 12.41 -13.98
N ASP A 144 -0.33 12.93 -14.09
CA ASP A 144 -0.57 14.36 -14.37
C ASP A 144 -0.17 15.23 -13.17
N ASP A 145 -0.38 14.75 -11.94
CA ASP A 145 0.12 15.41 -10.73
C ASP A 145 1.66 15.40 -10.71
N PHE A 146 2.29 14.30 -11.12
CA PHE A 146 3.76 14.19 -11.25
C PHE A 146 4.34 15.18 -12.27
N LYS A 147 3.76 15.25 -13.47
CA LYS A 147 4.14 16.23 -14.52
C LYS A 147 4.02 17.66 -14.01
N THR A 148 2.95 17.93 -13.28
CA THR A 148 2.70 19.24 -12.68
C THR A 148 3.76 19.55 -11.62
N LEU A 149 4.06 18.61 -10.73
CA LEU A 149 5.10 18.76 -9.72
C LEU A 149 6.45 19.11 -10.37
N CYS A 150 6.92 18.32 -11.34
CA CYS A 150 8.22 18.54 -11.96
C CYS A 150 8.31 19.93 -12.60
N LYS A 151 7.28 20.32 -13.36
CA LYS A 151 7.20 21.64 -13.98
C LYS A 151 7.21 22.78 -12.97
N GLU A 152 6.49 22.64 -11.86
CA GLU A 152 6.47 23.67 -10.82
C GLU A 152 7.80 23.71 -10.06
N ALA A 153 8.44 22.57 -9.78
CA ALA A 153 9.73 22.49 -9.09
C ALA A 153 10.84 23.25 -9.84
N HIS A 154 10.90 23.11 -11.17
CA HIS A 154 11.87 23.83 -12.00
C HIS A 154 11.74 25.35 -11.92
N LYS A 155 10.55 25.90 -11.59
CA LYS A 155 10.37 27.35 -11.38
C LYS A 155 11.08 27.87 -10.13
N TYR A 156 11.40 26.99 -9.21
CA TYR A 156 12.14 27.28 -7.98
C TYR A 156 13.61 26.85 -8.06
N GLY A 157 14.06 26.34 -9.22
CA GLY A 157 15.42 25.80 -9.38
C GLY A 157 15.63 24.44 -8.70
N ILE A 158 14.55 23.73 -8.36
CA ILE A 158 14.58 22.42 -7.71
C ILE A 158 14.48 21.32 -8.77
N ARG A 159 15.24 20.24 -8.58
CA ARG A 159 15.21 19.04 -9.42
C ARG A 159 14.50 17.87 -8.74
N ILE A 160 13.91 16.97 -9.53
CA ILE A 160 13.18 15.80 -9.02
C ILE A 160 13.93 14.50 -9.30
N ILE A 161 14.26 13.77 -8.24
CA ILE A 161 14.81 12.40 -8.28
C ILE A 161 13.66 11.44 -7.99
N VAL A 162 13.45 10.46 -8.85
CA VAL A 162 12.41 9.43 -8.67
C VAL A 162 13.04 8.16 -8.13
N ASP A 163 12.47 7.61 -7.06
CA ASP A 163 12.78 6.24 -6.65
C ASP A 163 12.20 5.23 -7.65
N SER A 164 13.07 4.38 -8.20
CA SER A 164 12.76 3.41 -9.22
C SER A 164 12.98 2.00 -8.70
N VAL A 165 11.88 1.28 -8.49
CA VAL A 165 11.88 -0.16 -8.23
C VAL A 165 12.13 -0.91 -9.53
N SER A 166 13.42 -1.10 -9.84
CA SER A 166 13.87 -1.69 -11.10
C SER A 166 14.23 -3.17 -11.00
N ASN A 167 14.15 -3.76 -9.79
CA ASN A 167 14.57 -5.14 -9.52
C ASN A 167 13.41 -6.13 -9.55
N HIS A 168 12.24 -5.78 -9.01
CA HIS A 168 11.19 -6.74 -8.69
C HIS A 168 9.80 -6.13 -8.77
N PHE A 169 8.78 -6.99 -8.82
CA PHE A 169 7.37 -6.66 -8.59
C PHE A 169 6.92 -7.19 -7.22
N THR A 170 5.68 -6.88 -6.82
CA THR A 170 5.04 -7.43 -5.61
C THR A 170 5.20 -8.96 -5.50
N SER A 171 5.15 -9.49 -4.28
CA SER A 171 5.15 -10.94 -4.02
C SER A 171 3.82 -11.63 -4.42
N ASP A 172 2.78 -10.84 -4.70
CA ASP A 172 1.44 -11.32 -5.04
C ASP A 172 1.23 -11.42 -6.55
N TRP A 173 1.44 -12.63 -7.09
CA TRP A 173 1.32 -12.90 -8.53
C TRP A 173 -0.03 -12.47 -9.12
N ASP A 174 -1.13 -12.67 -8.39
CA ASP A 174 -2.47 -12.37 -8.89
C ASP A 174 -2.74 -10.86 -8.92
N ALA A 175 -1.97 -10.06 -8.18
CA ALA A 175 -2.04 -8.60 -8.21
C ALA A 175 -1.22 -7.98 -9.36
N ILE A 176 -0.23 -8.70 -9.90
CA ILE A 176 0.58 -8.23 -11.04
C ILE A 176 -0.31 -8.05 -12.27
N ASP A 177 -0.10 -6.96 -13.01
CA ASP A 177 -0.83 -6.66 -14.23
C ASP A 177 -0.75 -7.84 -15.23
N PRO A 178 -1.86 -8.25 -15.86
CA PRO A 178 -1.86 -9.38 -16.81
C PRO A 178 -0.82 -9.29 -17.94
N GLU A 179 -0.41 -8.10 -18.38
CA GLU A 179 0.68 -7.92 -19.36
C GLU A 179 2.01 -8.49 -18.83
N TRP A 180 2.22 -8.37 -17.52
CA TRP A 180 3.43 -8.79 -16.83
C TRP A 180 3.36 -10.22 -16.29
N GLN A 181 2.20 -10.87 -16.28
CA GLN A 181 2.00 -12.26 -15.82
C GLN A 181 2.60 -13.34 -16.75
N ASN A 182 3.82 -13.12 -17.24
CA ASN A 182 4.62 -14.08 -17.98
C ASN A 182 5.84 -14.48 -17.15
N LYS A 183 5.91 -15.75 -16.75
CA LYS A 183 7.01 -16.28 -15.93
C LYS A 183 8.40 -16.13 -16.56
N ALA A 184 8.51 -15.93 -17.88
CA ALA A 184 9.79 -15.67 -18.54
C ALA A 184 10.35 -14.26 -18.26
N TYR A 185 9.52 -13.34 -17.76
CA TYR A 185 9.92 -11.99 -17.36
C TYR A 185 10.49 -11.94 -15.93
N PHE A 186 10.50 -13.07 -15.23
CA PHE A 186 10.99 -13.17 -13.86
C PHE A 186 11.99 -14.31 -13.73
N HIS A 187 12.91 -14.18 -12.78
CA HIS A 187 13.76 -15.28 -12.37
C HIS A 187 12.94 -16.37 -11.66
N ALA A 188 13.60 -17.51 -11.43
CA ALA A 188 12.98 -18.61 -10.71
C ALA A 188 12.52 -18.14 -9.32
N GLN A 189 11.33 -18.57 -8.90
CA GLN A 189 10.76 -18.23 -7.59
C GLN A 189 11.44 -19.03 -6.47
N LYS A 190 12.71 -18.72 -6.25
CA LYS A 190 13.57 -19.24 -5.19
C LYS A 190 14.00 -18.03 -4.37
N ALA A 191 13.88 -18.13 -3.04
CA ALA A 191 14.35 -17.08 -2.15
C ALA A 191 15.88 -17.06 -2.09
N ILE A 192 16.45 -15.88 -1.89
CA ILE A 192 17.87 -15.73 -1.56
C ILE A 192 18.16 -16.54 -0.29
N SER A 193 19.16 -17.41 -0.38
CA SER A 193 19.56 -18.32 0.69
C SER A 193 20.91 -17.96 1.31
N ASP A 194 21.78 -17.28 0.54
CA ASP A 194 23.07 -16.79 0.97
C ASP A 194 23.32 -15.40 0.39
N TYR A 195 23.19 -14.38 1.25
CA TYR A 195 23.43 -12.99 0.87
C TYR A 195 24.90 -12.68 0.54
N ASN A 196 25.83 -13.60 0.81
CA ASN A 196 27.23 -13.48 0.42
C ASN A 196 27.54 -14.11 -0.94
N ASN A 197 26.57 -14.79 -1.57
CA ASN A 197 26.72 -15.31 -2.91
C ASN A 197 26.15 -14.34 -3.94
N ARG A 198 27.02 -13.77 -4.78
CA ARG A 198 26.64 -12.75 -5.77
C ARG A 198 25.56 -13.22 -6.77
N GLU A 199 25.62 -14.48 -7.20
CA GLU A 199 24.62 -15.07 -8.09
C GLU A 199 23.32 -15.30 -7.34
N ASP A 200 23.40 -15.82 -6.11
CA ASP A 200 22.19 -16.04 -5.29
C ASP A 200 21.50 -14.71 -4.98
N CYS A 201 22.23 -13.63 -4.71
CA CYS A 201 21.70 -12.30 -4.45
C CYS A 201 21.00 -11.64 -5.64
N THR A 202 21.40 -11.98 -6.87
CA THR A 202 20.94 -11.27 -8.08
C THR A 202 19.98 -12.06 -8.94
N GLN A 203 19.89 -13.37 -8.75
CA GLN A 203 19.12 -14.26 -9.60
C GLN A 203 17.95 -14.91 -8.85
N ASN A 204 17.66 -14.46 -7.62
CA ASN A 204 16.66 -15.04 -6.72
C ASN A 204 15.91 -13.95 -5.94
N THR A 205 14.76 -14.32 -5.39
CA THR A 205 13.79 -13.37 -4.84
C THR A 205 14.22 -12.75 -3.52
N LEU A 206 14.27 -11.42 -3.50
CA LEU A 206 14.36 -10.61 -2.29
C LEU A 206 13.01 -10.64 -1.58
N SER A 207 12.94 -11.18 -0.36
CA SER A 207 11.71 -11.21 0.47
C SER A 207 10.47 -11.81 -0.22
N GLY A 208 10.67 -12.72 -1.18
CA GLY A 208 9.59 -13.34 -1.97
C GLY A 208 8.98 -12.44 -3.04
N LEU A 209 9.54 -11.26 -3.29
CA LEU A 209 9.15 -10.34 -4.36
C LEU A 209 9.50 -10.96 -5.72
N TRP A 210 8.65 -10.79 -6.72
CA TRP A 210 8.86 -11.38 -8.03
C TRP A 210 10.03 -10.68 -8.74
N ASP A 211 11.19 -11.33 -8.68
CA ASP A 211 12.46 -10.83 -9.20
C ASP A 211 12.48 -10.81 -10.72
N LEU A 212 12.68 -9.62 -11.32
CA LEU A 212 12.67 -9.43 -12.75
C LEU A 212 13.84 -10.17 -13.39
N ASN A 213 13.58 -10.85 -14.50
CA ASN A 213 14.63 -11.46 -15.33
C ASN A 213 15.31 -10.35 -16.12
N THR A 214 16.30 -9.70 -15.52
CA THR A 214 17.01 -8.53 -16.05
C THR A 214 17.84 -8.83 -17.30
N GLN A 215 18.16 -10.10 -17.54
CA GLN A 215 18.81 -10.57 -18.78
C GLN A 215 17.82 -10.74 -19.94
N ASN A 216 16.51 -10.59 -19.70
CA ASN A 216 15.50 -10.60 -20.76
C ASN A 216 15.40 -9.21 -21.42
N ASP A 217 15.75 -9.13 -22.71
CA ASP A 217 15.72 -7.89 -23.49
C ASP A 217 14.35 -7.17 -23.46
N TYR A 218 13.24 -7.92 -23.40
CA TYR A 218 11.90 -7.33 -23.29
C TYR A 218 11.73 -6.59 -21.97
N VAL A 219 12.17 -7.20 -20.86
CA VAL A 219 12.11 -6.61 -19.51
C VAL A 219 12.99 -5.37 -19.44
N ALA A 220 14.23 -5.46 -19.94
CA ALA A 220 15.16 -4.34 -20.04
C ALA A 220 14.59 -3.18 -20.84
N GLN A 221 14.02 -3.46 -22.01
CA GLN A 221 13.43 -2.43 -22.88
C GLN A 221 12.19 -1.78 -22.25
N LYS A 222 11.35 -2.55 -21.56
CA LYS A 222 10.16 -2.01 -20.87
C LYS A 222 10.53 -1.12 -19.69
N MET A 223 11.52 -1.51 -18.90
CA MET A 223 12.06 -0.64 -17.85
C MET A 223 12.66 0.64 -18.45
N HIS A 224 13.42 0.52 -19.54
CA HIS A 224 13.96 1.69 -20.23
C HIS A 224 12.86 2.65 -20.74
N GLU A 225 11.78 2.12 -21.33
CA GLU A 225 10.61 2.90 -21.75
C GLU A 225 9.95 3.64 -20.59
N LEU A 226 9.82 2.99 -19.42
CA LEU A 226 9.34 3.63 -18.20
C LEU A 226 10.25 4.80 -17.78
N LEU A 227 11.57 4.56 -17.65
CA LEU A 227 12.50 5.60 -17.21
C LEU A 227 12.55 6.78 -18.20
N GLN A 228 12.53 6.51 -19.52
CA GLN A 228 12.46 7.56 -20.54
C GLN A 228 11.15 8.36 -20.44
N ARG A 229 10.02 7.71 -20.19
CA ARG A 229 8.74 8.40 -19.95
C ARG A 229 8.80 9.25 -18.70
N THR A 230 9.34 8.72 -17.59
CA THR A 230 9.48 9.47 -16.33
C THR A 230 10.36 10.70 -16.50
N VAL A 231 11.46 10.60 -17.26
CA VAL A 231 12.24 11.77 -17.67
C VAL A 231 11.39 12.68 -18.55
N ALA A 232 10.74 12.19 -19.62
CA ALA A 232 9.90 13.02 -20.49
C ALA A 232 8.80 13.79 -19.73
N ASP A 233 8.30 13.22 -18.64
CA ASP A 233 7.29 13.82 -17.75
C ASP A 233 7.85 14.91 -16.81
N GLY A 234 9.17 14.96 -16.63
CA GLY A 234 9.86 16.05 -15.96
C GLY A 234 10.93 15.65 -14.94
N ALA A 235 11.12 14.35 -14.67
CA ALA A 235 12.17 13.89 -13.73
C ALA A 235 13.57 14.32 -14.17
N ASP A 236 14.45 14.56 -13.20
CA ASP A 236 15.85 14.96 -13.45
C ASP A 236 16.84 13.89 -13.00
N GLY A 237 16.39 12.89 -12.25
CA GLY A 237 17.24 11.81 -11.77
C GLY A 237 16.49 10.60 -11.25
N PHE A 238 17.26 9.56 -10.92
CA PHE A 238 16.76 8.31 -10.35
C PHE A 238 17.55 7.85 -9.14
N ARG A 239 16.84 7.34 -8.13
CA ARG A 239 17.35 6.42 -7.10
C ARG A 239 16.93 5.03 -7.49
N PHE A 240 17.85 4.11 -7.73
CA PHE A 240 17.53 2.72 -8.07
C PHE A 240 17.43 1.89 -6.79
N ASP A 241 16.21 1.50 -6.45
CA ASP A 241 15.90 0.59 -5.34
C ASP A 241 16.59 -0.76 -5.52
N ALA A 242 17.08 -1.32 -4.41
CA ALA A 242 17.68 -2.65 -4.39
C ALA A 242 18.70 -2.88 -5.52
N ALA A 243 19.45 -1.85 -5.95
CA ALA A 243 20.35 -1.93 -7.10
C ALA A 243 21.42 -3.01 -6.94
N LYS A 244 21.82 -3.32 -5.71
CA LYS A 244 22.68 -4.47 -5.37
C LYS A 244 22.14 -5.80 -5.91
N HIS A 245 20.82 -5.96 -6.03
CA HIS A 245 20.17 -7.21 -6.45
C HIS A 245 20.08 -7.36 -7.98
N ILE A 246 20.62 -6.43 -8.76
CA ILE A 246 20.66 -6.55 -10.23
C ILE A 246 22.10 -6.74 -10.68
N GLU A 247 22.40 -7.80 -11.43
CA GLU A 247 23.77 -8.11 -11.85
C GLU A 247 24.44 -7.02 -12.69
N LEU A 248 25.76 -6.84 -12.51
CA LEU A 248 26.58 -5.97 -13.33
C LEU A 248 26.83 -6.59 -14.72
N THR A 249 27.15 -5.76 -15.71
CA THR A 249 27.36 -6.23 -17.09
C THR A 249 28.50 -7.24 -17.27
N ASN A 250 29.41 -7.36 -16.32
CA ASN A 250 30.51 -8.33 -16.33
C ASN A 250 30.25 -9.56 -15.43
N GLU A 251 29.03 -9.72 -14.92
CA GLU A 251 28.61 -10.87 -14.09
C GLU A 251 27.79 -11.88 -14.91
N PHE A 252 27.85 -13.16 -14.52
CA PHE A 252 26.98 -14.27 -15.00
C PHE A 252 26.80 -14.41 -16.52
N GLY A 253 27.86 -14.20 -17.31
CA GLY A 253 27.81 -14.32 -18.78
C GLY A 253 27.45 -13.01 -19.51
N GLY A 254 27.18 -11.95 -18.76
CA GLY A 254 27.08 -10.57 -19.21
C GLY A 254 25.65 -10.08 -19.42
N SER A 255 25.16 -9.25 -18.49
CA SER A 255 23.85 -8.60 -18.59
C SER A 255 23.91 -7.25 -19.31
N GLN A 256 22.96 -6.98 -20.22
CA GLN A 256 22.82 -5.68 -20.87
C GLN A 256 21.85 -4.75 -20.10
N TYR A 257 21.30 -5.17 -18.97
CA TYR A 257 20.23 -4.43 -18.29
C TYR A 257 20.60 -2.98 -17.98
N TRP A 258 21.65 -2.77 -17.18
CA TRP A 258 22.13 -1.43 -16.85
C TRP A 258 22.54 -0.60 -18.08
N LYS A 259 23.17 -1.23 -19.09
CA LYS A 259 23.51 -0.56 -20.36
C LYS A 259 22.28 -0.12 -21.14
N THR A 260 21.16 -0.83 -20.98
CA THR A 260 19.90 -0.54 -21.66
C THR A 260 19.16 0.56 -20.91
N ILE A 261 19.00 0.44 -19.59
CA ILE A 261 18.10 1.31 -18.85
C ILE A 261 18.71 2.67 -18.48
N LEU A 262 20.02 2.76 -18.26
CA LEU A 262 20.66 3.98 -17.76
C LEU A 262 20.76 5.13 -18.80
N PRO A 263 20.86 4.88 -20.12
CA PRO A 263 20.78 5.93 -21.14
C PRO A 263 19.36 6.53 -21.34
N ASN A 264 18.69 6.93 -20.26
CA ASN A 264 17.29 7.36 -20.24
C ASN A 264 17.07 8.90 -20.32
N GLY A 265 18.15 9.70 -20.28
CA GLY A 265 18.09 11.16 -20.37
C GLY A 265 18.13 11.91 -19.03
N ALA A 266 18.26 11.19 -17.91
CA ALA A 266 18.42 11.78 -16.59
C ALA A 266 19.79 12.49 -16.41
N GLN A 267 19.80 13.52 -15.57
CA GLN A 267 21.02 14.27 -15.19
C GLN A 267 21.79 13.58 -14.06
N PHE A 268 21.12 12.93 -13.12
CA PHE A 268 21.78 12.29 -11.97
C PHE A 268 21.14 10.95 -11.64
N GLN A 269 21.94 9.94 -11.40
CA GLN A 269 21.45 8.58 -11.18
C GLN A 269 22.28 7.91 -10.08
N TYR A 270 21.64 7.29 -9.10
CA TYR A 270 22.38 6.57 -8.06
C TYR A 270 21.63 5.32 -7.62
N GLY A 271 22.36 4.31 -7.15
CA GLY A 271 21.77 3.07 -6.66
C GLY A 271 21.81 2.96 -5.15
N GLU A 272 20.77 2.36 -4.58
CA GLU A 272 20.89 1.77 -3.26
C GLU A 272 21.73 0.49 -3.35
N VAL A 273 22.96 0.60 -2.86
CA VAL A 273 23.91 -0.51 -2.81
C VAL A 273 24.36 -0.64 -1.37
N LEU A 274 23.53 -1.31 -0.56
CA LEU A 274 23.85 -1.57 0.84
C LEU A 274 25.10 -2.45 0.93
N GLN A 275 26.15 -1.88 1.51
CA GLN A 275 27.49 -2.46 1.58
C GLN A 275 27.48 -3.78 2.35
N ASP A 276 28.18 -4.78 1.80
CA ASP A 276 28.29 -6.12 2.38
C ASP A 276 29.50 -6.85 1.77
N ALA A 277 29.87 -8.00 2.31
CA ALA A 277 31.14 -8.69 1.99
C ALA A 277 31.29 -9.11 0.51
N ASN A 278 30.20 -9.21 -0.26
CA ASN A 278 30.20 -9.69 -1.64
C ASN A 278 29.77 -8.63 -2.67
N VAL A 279 29.70 -7.37 -2.24
CA VAL A 279 29.25 -6.27 -3.09
C VAL A 279 30.43 -5.72 -3.89
N ARG A 280 30.12 -5.13 -5.04
CA ARG A 280 31.10 -4.50 -5.93
C ARG A 280 30.84 -3.01 -5.99
N GLU A 281 30.95 -2.37 -4.83
CA GLU A 281 30.58 -0.96 -4.60
C GLU A 281 31.21 -0.03 -5.64
N SER A 282 32.52 -0.15 -5.86
CA SER A 282 33.26 0.70 -6.80
C SER A 282 32.78 0.57 -8.25
N ASP A 283 32.38 -0.63 -8.66
CA ASP A 283 31.86 -0.89 -10.01
C ASP A 283 30.47 -0.28 -10.20
N TYR A 284 29.58 -0.42 -9.20
CA TYR A 284 28.27 0.25 -9.22
C TYR A 284 28.41 1.76 -9.20
N ALA A 285 29.24 2.30 -8.31
CA ALA A 285 29.48 3.74 -8.19
C ALA A 285 29.98 4.32 -9.52
N THR A 286 30.96 3.66 -10.14
CA THR A 286 31.49 4.05 -11.46
C THR A 286 30.44 3.94 -12.56
N MET A 287 29.62 2.89 -12.56
CA MET A 287 28.56 2.69 -13.53
C MET A 287 27.52 3.81 -13.46
N PHE A 288 26.98 4.10 -12.27
CA PHE A 288 26.00 5.16 -12.08
C PHE A 288 26.57 6.54 -12.39
N ALA A 289 27.77 6.85 -11.88
CA ALA A 289 28.42 8.14 -12.12
C ALA A 289 28.68 8.42 -13.61
N ASN A 290 29.05 7.41 -14.39
CA ASN A 290 29.30 7.56 -15.83
C ASN A 290 28.02 7.54 -16.69
N SER A 291 26.87 7.20 -16.09
CA SER A 291 25.64 7.00 -16.84
C SER A 291 24.83 8.28 -17.08
N ALA A 292 25.12 9.34 -16.32
CA ALA A 292 24.42 10.61 -16.40
C ALA A 292 25.41 11.78 -16.38
N VAL A 293 25.09 12.84 -17.11
CA VAL A 293 26.01 13.98 -17.31
C VAL A 293 26.31 14.77 -16.03
N GLY A 294 25.35 14.82 -15.08
CA GLY A 294 25.52 15.44 -13.76
C GLY A 294 26.22 14.53 -12.74
N GLY A 295 26.58 13.31 -13.13
CA GLY A 295 27.18 12.30 -12.26
C GLY A 295 26.14 11.41 -11.59
N GLY A 296 26.50 10.84 -10.45
CA GLY A 296 25.74 9.75 -9.85
C GLY A 296 26.57 9.00 -8.83
N GLY A 297 26.08 7.86 -8.35
CA GLY A 297 26.85 7.10 -7.39
C GLY A 297 26.10 5.97 -6.70
N ILE A 298 26.50 5.70 -5.46
CA ILE A 298 25.86 4.73 -4.58
C ILE A 298 25.66 5.31 -3.18
N THR A 299 24.76 4.69 -2.42
CA THR A 299 24.60 4.94 -1.00
C THR A 299 25.83 4.50 -0.20
N THR A 300 26.19 5.26 0.84
CA THR A 300 27.29 4.91 1.78
C THR A 300 26.70 4.40 3.09
N SER A 301 26.12 3.20 3.08
CA SER A 301 25.38 2.67 4.23
C SER A 301 26.22 2.51 5.49
N ASN A 302 27.50 2.11 5.36
CA ASN A 302 28.41 1.96 6.50
C ASN A 302 28.81 3.30 7.10
N TYR A 303 28.99 4.33 6.26
CA TYR A 303 29.22 5.70 6.77
C TYR A 303 28.02 6.22 7.56
N GLY A 304 26.80 5.98 7.06
CA GLY A 304 25.59 6.32 7.80
C GLY A 304 25.48 5.58 9.13
N HIS A 305 25.94 4.33 9.20
CA HIS A 305 26.05 3.58 10.45
C HIS A 305 27.07 4.23 11.42
N GLU A 306 28.26 4.61 10.95
CA GLU A 306 29.26 5.29 11.77
C GLU A 306 28.80 6.66 12.28
N VAL A 307 28.07 7.41 11.46
CA VAL A 307 27.44 8.67 11.90
C VAL A 307 26.44 8.40 13.02
N ARG A 308 25.60 7.37 12.91
CA ARG A 308 24.67 7.02 13.99
C ARG A 308 25.37 6.51 15.24
N ASN A 309 26.49 5.79 15.12
CA ASN A 309 27.32 5.42 16.26
C ASN A 309 27.84 6.67 16.98
N ALA A 310 28.34 7.66 16.25
CA ALA A 310 28.78 8.94 16.80
C ALA A 310 27.66 9.60 17.64
N LEU A 311 26.44 9.63 17.11
CA LEU A 311 25.28 10.22 17.78
C LEU A 311 24.82 9.42 19.02
N ASN A 312 24.85 8.09 18.95
CA ASN A 312 24.50 7.22 20.08
C ASN A 312 25.57 7.22 21.18
N ASP A 313 26.84 7.40 20.80
CA ASP A 313 27.96 7.51 21.72
C ASP A 313 28.05 8.91 22.35
N HIS A 314 27.19 9.86 21.94
CA HIS A 314 27.27 11.27 22.33
C HIS A 314 28.69 11.81 22.10
N SER A 315 29.22 11.56 20.90
CA SER A 315 30.58 11.91 20.52
C SER A 315 30.66 12.34 19.07
N LEU A 316 30.97 13.61 18.85
CA LEU A 316 31.29 14.20 17.56
C LEU A 316 32.78 14.09 17.19
N ASN A 317 33.49 13.07 17.68
CA ASN A 317 34.90 12.89 17.35
C ASN A 317 35.08 12.71 15.82
N THR A 318 36.05 13.43 15.23
CA THR A 318 36.31 13.42 13.79
C THR A 318 36.58 12.04 13.19
N ARG A 319 36.98 11.04 14.00
CA ARG A 319 37.19 9.66 13.56
C ARG A 319 35.96 9.03 12.89
N PHE A 320 34.76 9.39 13.34
CA PHE A 320 33.52 8.84 12.80
C PHE A 320 33.15 9.42 11.43
N PHE A 321 33.67 10.61 11.14
CA PHE A 321 33.27 11.37 9.95
C PHE A 321 34.34 11.37 8.87
N THR A 322 35.60 11.10 9.19
CA THR A 322 36.70 11.24 8.24
C THR A 322 36.69 10.14 7.16
N ASP A 323 36.43 8.90 7.56
CA ASP A 323 36.40 7.75 6.67
C ASP A 323 34.97 7.42 6.22
N TYR A 324 34.71 7.52 4.92
CA TYR A 324 33.41 7.22 4.30
C TYR A 324 33.09 5.73 4.24
N GLN A 325 33.96 4.85 4.75
CA GLN A 325 33.73 3.41 4.83
C GLN A 325 33.44 2.76 3.48
N VAL A 326 33.86 3.35 2.35
CA VAL A 326 33.59 2.84 1.01
C VAL A 326 34.78 3.10 0.07
N GLU A 327 35.11 2.12 -0.78
CA GLU A 327 36.20 2.24 -1.75
C GLU A 327 35.68 2.80 -3.09
N THR A 328 35.27 4.06 -3.13
CA THR A 328 34.90 4.77 -4.37
C THR A 328 35.42 6.21 -4.35
N ASP A 329 35.40 6.88 -5.51
CA ASP A 329 35.53 8.33 -5.57
C ASP A 329 34.47 8.97 -4.65
N PRO A 330 34.86 9.81 -3.68
CA PRO A 330 33.91 10.50 -2.80
C PRO A 330 32.86 11.34 -3.55
N GLU A 331 33.12 11.79 -4.77
CA GLU A 331 32.11 12.51 -5.57
C GLU A 331 30.96 11.59 -6.02
N ASN A 332 31.17 10.26 -6.00
CA ASN A 332 30.20 9.25 -6.41
C ASN A 332 29.44 8.63 -5.23
N MET A 333 29.27 9.40 -4.15
CA MET A 333 28.62 8.96 -2.93
C MET A 333 27.28 9.67 -2.70
N VAL A 334 26.36 8.96 -2.07
CA VAL A 334 25.16 9.52 -1.46
C VAL A 334 25.18 9.19 0.02
N THR A 335 25.31 10.23 0.83
CA THR A 335 25.44 10.13 2.29
C THR A 335 24.13 10.46 2.99
N TRP A 336 23.91 9.87 4.16
CA TRP A 336 22.78 10.16 5.03
C TRP A 336 23.18 10.02 6.50
N VAL A 337 22.40 10.61 7.40
CA VAL A 337 22.40 10.21 8.82
C VAL A 337 21.61 8.91 8.95
N GLU A 338 20.46 8.87 8.29
CA GLU A 338 19.57 7.72 8.24
C GLU A 338 18.83 7.64 6.91
N SER A 339 18.53 6.42 6.49
CA SER A 339 17.60 6.14 5.41
C SER A 339 16.20 5.90 5.97
N HIS A 340 15.22 5.79 5.07
CA HIS A 340 13.89 5.34 5.43
C HIS A 340 13.91 3.92 6.03
N ASP A 341 14.71 2.99 5.50
CA ASP A 341 14.84 1.64 6.06
C ASP A 341 15.40 1.67 7.48
N ASN A 342 16.43 2.47 7.75
CA ASN A 342 16.98 2.54 9.11
C ASN A 342 15.93 3.01 10.12
N TYR A 343 15.07 3.95 9.74
CA TYR A 343 14.00 4.43 10.60
C TYR A 343 12.83 3.43 10.70
N CYS A 344 12.35 2.92 9.57
CA CYS A 344 11.21 2.02 9.49
C CYS A 344 11.50 0.63 10.05
N ASP A 345 12.75 0.16 9.96
CA ASP A 345 13.20 -1.09 10.59
C ASP A 345 13.73 -0.89 12.01
N ARG A 346 13.53 0.31 12.57
CA ARG A 346 13.81 0.61 13.99
C ARG A 346 15.28 0.48 14.38
N GLN A 347 16.16 0.89 13.48
CA GLN A 347 17.59 1.00 13.71
C GLN A 347 17.99 2.42 14.15
N SER A 348 17.25 3.44 13.70
CA SER A 348 17.50 4.85 14.01
C SER A 348 16.29 5.57 14.61
N GLU A 349 15.18 4.88 14.86
CA GLU A 349 13.91 5.50 15.27
C GLU A 349 13.98 6.25 16.59
N LYS A 350 14.98 5.94 17.43
CA LYS A 350 15.23 6.60 18.73
C LYS A 350 16.10 7.84 18.67
N LEU A 351 16.76 8.12 17.54
CA LEU A 351 17.52 9.36 17.40
C LEU A 351 16.57 10.55 17.54
N THR A 352 16.96 11.53 18.35
CA THR A 352 16.21 12.77 18.54
C THR A 352 16.44 13.72 17.38
N ASP A 353 15.55 14.71 17.22
CA ASP A 353 15.72 15.77 16.23
C ASP A 353 17.05 16.50 16.42
N ASP A 354 17.48 16.75 17.66
CA ASP A 354 18.79 17.38 17.94
C ASP A 354 19.96 16.50 17.49
N GLN A 355 19.93 15.18 17.75
CA GLN A 355 20.96 14.26 17.25
C GLN A 355 21.00 14.23 15.73
N ILE A 356 19.85 14.20 15.07
CA ILE A 356 19.76 14.22 13.60
C ILE A 356 20.34 15.52 13.05
N LYS A 357 20.06 16.68 13.67
CA LYS A 357 20.66 17.96 13.27
C LYS A 357 22.18 17.94 13.39
N LEU A 358 22.74 17.42 14.49
CA LEU A 358 24.19 17.30 14.66
C LEU A 358 24.82 16.43 13.57
N GLY A 359 24.24 15.25 13.30
CA GLY A 359 24.73 14.36 12.25
C GLY A 359 24.61 14.99 10.86
N TRP A 360 23.47 15.63 10.58
CA TRP A 360 23.20 16.32 9.31
C TRP A 360 24.19 17.44 9.07
N ALA A 361 24.44 18.26 10.10
CA ALA A 361 25.36 19.38 10.03
C ALA A 361 26.74 18.93 9.58
N VAL A 362 27.26 17.86 10.19
CA VAL A 362 28.60 17.33 9.86
C VAL A 362 28.66 16.75 8.46
N ILE A 363 27.75 15.85 8.07
CA ILE A 363 27.83 15.18 6.76
C ILE A 363 27.57 16.14 5.59
N THR A 364 26.65 17.10 5.77
CA THR A 364 26.23 18.01 4.70
C THR A 364 27.23 19.14 4.49
N ALA A 365 27.93 19.59 5.53
CA ALA A 365 28.99 20.59 5.41
C ALA A 365 30.21 20.09 4.60
N ARG A 366 30.39 18.77 4.47
CA ARG A 366 31.48 18.15 3.70
C ARG A 366 31.44 18.53 2.22
N LYS A 367 32.61 18.41 1.58
CA LYS A 367 32.78 18.74 0.16
C LYS A 367 32.09 17.76 -0.78
N ASN A 368 32.32 16.46 -0.61
CA ASN A 368 32.10 15.48 -1.67
C ASN A 368 30.75 14.76 -1.55
N GLY A 369 30.19 14.38 -2.70
CA GLY A 369 29.02 13.51 -2.82
C GLY A 369 27.73 14.17 -2.34
N MET A 370 26.57 13.63 -2.74
CA MET A 370 25.25 14.18 -2.38
C MET A 370 24.91 13.86 -0.92
N SER A 371 24.25 14.77 -0.20
CA SER A 371 23.64 14.45 1.09
C SER A 371 22.12 14.30 0.97
N LEU A 372 21.56 13.28 1.63
CA LEU A 372 20.15 12.93 1.58
C LEU A 372 19.51 13.10 2.97
N PHE A 373 18.64 14.09 3.09
CA PHE A 373 17.90 14.37 4.33
C PHE A 373 16.62 13.54 4.36
N PHE A 374 16.50 12.64 5.34
CA PHE A 374 15.30 11.83 5.53
C PHE A 374 14.20 12.61 6.27
N SER A 375 13.10 12.91 5.58
CA SER A 375 11.94 13.59 6.18
C SER A 375 11.07 12.61 6.96
N ARG A 376 11.31 12.50 8.27
CA ARG A 376 10.52 11.63 9.18
C ARG A 376 9.02 11.98 9.18
N PRO A 377 8.12 11.00 9.44
CA PRO A 377 6.71 11.27 9.69
C PRO A 377 6.52 12.28 10.82
N TYR A 378 5.46 13.09 10.74
CA TYR A 378 5.18 14.06 11.80
C TYR A 378 5.00 13.39 13.15
N ALA A 379 5.58 14.02 14.18
CA ALA A 379 5.41 13.66 15.57
C ALA A 379 5.72 12.17 15.85
N SER A 380 6.75 11.63 15.21
CA SER A 380 7.10 10.21 15.28
C SER A 380 8.61 9.99 15.46
N GLY A 381 8.97 9.06 16.35
CA GLY A 381 10.37 8.75 16.68
C GLY A 381 11.02 9.72 17.67
N GLY A 382 12.31 9.50 17.96
CA GLY A 382 13.03 10.16 19.03
C GLY A 382 12.43 9.84 20.39
N THR A 383 11.93 10.87 21.07
CA THR A 383 11.21 10.74 22.35
C THR A 383 9.71 10.44 22.18
N GLN A 384 9.23 10.42 20.94
CA GLN A 384 7.83 10.17 20.58
C GLN A 384 7.62 8.70 20.20
N GLU A 385 6.35 8.29 20.09
CA GLU A 385 5.99 6.96 19.59
C GLU A 385 6.50 6.77 18.16
N TRP A 386 7.01 5.57 17.86
CA TRP A 386 7.38 5.17 16.50
C TRP A 386 6.09 4.97 15.68
N PHE A 387 5.93 5.72 14.60
CA PHE A 387 4.68 5.90 13.88
C PHE A 387 3.50 6.27 14.80
N SER A 388 3.44 7.53 15.23
CA SER A 388 2.37 8.01 16.12
C SER A 388 0.98 8.11 15.47
N GLU A 389 0.89 7.88 14.16
CA GLU A 389 -0.32 8.01 13.34
C GLU A 389 -0.99 9.40 13.43
N LYS A 390 -0.23 10.43 13.83
CA LYS A 390 -0.67 11.85 13.83
C LYS A 390 -0.59 12.50 12.44
N SER A 391 0.06 11.83 11.50
CA SER A 391 0.06 12.08 10.07
C SER A 391 -0.21 10.76 9.35
N HIS A 392 -0.54 10.81 8.08
CA HIS A 392 -0.76 9.65 7.22
C HIS A 392 0.18 9.67 6.02
N ILE A 393 0.29 8.56 5.31
CA ILE A 393 0.97 8.53 4.00
C ILE A 393 0.31 9.55 3.05
N GLY A 394 1.13 10.29 2.32
CA GLY A 394 0.70 11.42 1.49
C GLY A 394 0.91 12.79 2.17
N ASP A 395 0.92 12.85 3.50
CA ASP A 395 1.07 14.10 4.27
C ASP A 395 2.54 14.58 4.28
N VAL A 396 2.70 15.85 4.66
CA VAL A 396 4.02 16.43 4.95
C VAL A 396 4.63 15.79 6.21
N GLY A 397 5.96 15.67 6.24
CA GLY A 397 6.71 15.13 7.37
C GLY A 397 6.77 16.05 8.60
N SER A 398 7.71 15.74 9.50
CA SER A 398 8.10 16.65 10.59
C SER A 398 8.66 17.97 10.04
N ASP A 399 8.72 19.02 10.87
CA ASP A 399 9.27 20.32 10.43
C ASP A 399 10.82 20.36 10.41
N LEU A 400 11.51 19.25 10.72
CA LEU A 400 12.96 19.23 10.87
C LEU A 400 13.70 19.60 9.58
N TRP A 401 13.16 19.25 8.41
CA TRP A 401 13.76 19.59 7.11
C TRP A 401 13.86 21.11 6.88
N LYS A 402 13.05 21.92 7.58
CA LYS A 402 13.03 23.39 7.52
C LYS A 402 13.44 24.04 8.85
N ASP A 403 14.07 23.28 9.74
CA ASP A 403 14.66 23.82 10.96
C ASP A 403 15.77 24.84 10.61
N PRO A 404 15.88 25.99 11.31
CA PRO A 404 16.87 27.01 10.97
C PRO A 404 18.32 26.51 10.90
N GLU A 405 18.71 25.54 11.74
CA GLU A 405 20.06 24.96 11.72
C GLU A 405 20.27 24.08 10.49
N VAL A 406 19.27 23.27 10.13
CA VAL A 406 19.29 22.45 8.89
C VAL A 406 19.38 23.35 7.65
N VAL A 407 18.58 24.41 7.62
CA VAL A 407 18.56 25.40 6.52
C VAL A 407 19.91 26.10 6.37
N ALA A 408 20.52 26.55 7.48
CA ALA A 408 21.82 27.21 7.44
C ALA A 408 22.92 26.27 6.88
N VAL A 409 22.92 25.00 7.28
CA VAL A 409 23.86 23.99 6.78
C VAL A 409 23.66 23.75 5.27
N ASN A 410 22.41 23.67 4.81
CA ASN A 410 22.11 23.48 3.39
C ASN A 410 22.63 24.65 2.53
N HIS A 411 22.40 25.89 2.95
CA HIS A 411 22.90 27.07 2.24
C HIS A 411 24.43 27.16 2.28
N PHE A 412 25.05 26.83 3.40
CA PHE A 412 26.50 26.71 3.49
C PHE A 412 27.07 25.70 2.50
N ARG A 413 26.49 24.50 2.45
CA ARG A 413 26.89 23.48 1.47
C ARG A 413 26.82 24.00 0.03
N ASN A 414 25.70 24.63 -0.33
CA ASN A 414 25.50 25.12 -1.70
C ASN A 414 26.47 26.25 -2.07
N GLN A 415 26.73 27.20 -1.16
CA GLN A 415 27.67 28.29 -1.43
C GLN A 415 29.12 27.81 -1.54
N MET A 416 29.47 26.78 -0.76
CA MET A 416 30.82 26.21 -0.72
C MET A 416 31.05 25.17 -1.82
N GLU A 417 30.20 25.11 -2.86
CA GLU A 417 30.34 24.15 -3.96
C GLU A 417 31.74 24.22 -4.59
N GLY A 418 32.46 23.09 -4.56
CA GLY A 418 33.83 22.94 -5.08
C GLY A 418 34.97 23.21 -4.10
N GLU A 419 34.69 23.89 -2.98
CA GLU A 419 35.74 24.33 -2.05
C GLU A 419 36.31 23.19 -1.20
N ALA A 420 37.60 23.28 -0.86
CA ALA A 420 38.27 22.26 -0.03
C ALA A 420 37.62 22.19 1.36
N ASP A 421 37.67 21.02 2.01
CA ASP A 421 37.22 20.86 3.39
C ASP A 421 38.35 20.51 4.36
N ASN A 422 38.18 20.88 5.63
CA ASN A 422 39.03 20.46 6.73
C ASN A 422 38.17 20.14 7.97
N LEU A 423 38.45 19.00 8.61
CA LEU A 423 37.69 18.52 9.77
C LEU A 423 38.57 18.57 11.00
N SER A 424 38.04 19.07 12.11
CA SER A 424 38.74 19.10 13.40
C SER A 424 37.76 19.07 14.57
N ASN A 425 38.20 18.61 15.74
CA ASN A 425 37.43 18.73 16.97
C ASN A 425 37.73 20.06 17.68
N CYS A 426 36.72 20.68 18.29
CA CYS A 426 36.86 21.94 19.03
C CYS A 426 36.76 21.72 20.54
N GLY A 427 37.89 21.68 21.23
CA GLY A 427 37.89 21.49 22.69
C GLY A 427 37.84 20.02 23.08
N ASN A 428 36.66 19.40 23.11
CA ASN A 428 36.48 17.98 23.47
C ASN A 428 35.83 17.19 22.31
N ASP A 429 35.52 15.92 22.57
CA ASP A 429 34.89 15.03 21.59
C ASP A 429 33.43 15.36 21.29
N GLY A 430 32.78 16.26 22.06
CA GLY A 430 31.40 16.71 21.83
C GLY A 430 31.27 17.89 20.87
N CYS A 431 32.38 18.37 20.29
CA CYS A 431 32.40 19.53 19.40
C CYS A 431 33.25 19.26 18.16
N ILE A 432 32.70 19.56 16.99
CA ILE A 432 33.35 19.37 15.69
C ILE A 432 33.21 20.61 14.80
N MET A 433 34.26 20.89 14.04
CA MET A 433 34.33 21.94 13.02
C MET A 433 34.52 21.30 11.65
N VAL A 434 33.70 21.71 10.68
CA VAL A 434 33.88 21.42 9.25
C VAL A 434 34.10 22.74 8.53
N GLU A 435 35.35 23.01 8.19
CA GLU A 435 35.76 24.21 7.46
C GLU A 435 35.62 23.98 5.96
N ARG A 436 35.21 25.01 5.22
CA ARG A 436 35.24 25.07 3.76
C ARG A 436 35.96 26.35 3.34
N TYR A 437 36.96 26.25 2.47
CA TYR A 437 37.89 27.36 2.24
C TYR A 437 38.59 27.38 0.89
N VAL A 438 39.02 28.58 0.51
CA VAL A 438 40.00 28.88 -0.54
C VAL A 438 41.03 29.84 0.03
N SER A 439 42.33 29.52 -0.08
CA SER A 439 43.38 30.42 0.40
C SER A 439 43.69 31.52 -0.62
N ASP A 440 42.77 32.47 -0.81
CA ASP A 440 42.89 33.57 -1.78
C ASP A 440 42.81 34.98 -1.17
N GLY A 441 42.56 35.08 0.14
CA GLY A 441 42.41 36.34 0.87
C GLY A 441 40.98 36.89 0.86
N ASN A 442 39.98 36.13 0.41
CA ASN A 442 38.59 36.52 0.33
C ASN A 442 37.73 35.73 1.33
N SER A 443 37.25 36.38 2.38
CA SER A 443 36.40 35.73 3.40
C SER A 443 34.97 35.40 2.93
N ALA A 444 34.63 35.50 1.64
CA ALA A 444 33.29 35.27 1.11
C ALA A 444 33.05 33.85 0.60
N ASN A 445 34.11 33.16 0.16
CA ASN A 445 34.14 31.75 -0.24
C ASN A 445 34.68 30.84 0.88
N ASP A 446 34.71 31.38 2.10
CA ASP A 446 35.20 30.71 3.29
C ASP A 446 34.11 30.64 4.36
N GLY A 447 34.15 29.58 5.15
CA GLY A 447 33.37 29.50 6.38
C GLY A 447 33.53 28.18 7.11
N VAL A 448 32.90 28.10 8.28
CA VAL A 448 32.97 26.91 9.13
C VAL A 448 31.62 26.60 9.74
N MET A 449 31.19 25.35 9.57
CA MET A 449 30.11 24.76 10.34
C MET A 449 30.70 24.20 11.64
N VAL A 450 30.09 24.54 12.78
CA VAL A 450 30.44 24.05 14.10
C VAL A 450 29.22 23.38 14.71
N ALA A 451 29.36 22.12 15.11
CA ALA A 451 28.32 21.38 15.82
C ALA A 451 28.83 21.00 17.22
N ALA A 452 28.01 21.27 18.24
CA ALA A 452 28.28 20.96 19.63
C ALA A 452 27.10 20.23 20.26
N ASP A 453 27.37 19.07 20.85
CA ASP A 453 26.39 18.29 21.62
C ASP A 453 26.13 18.90 23.01
N GLU A 454 25.49 18.14 23.91
CA GLU A 454 25.14 18.62 25.25
C GLU A 454 26.32 19.02 26.13
N ASP A 455 27.53 18.56 25.84
CA ASP A 455 28.77 18.84 26.58
C ASP A 455 29.86 19.49 25.70
N GLY A 456 29.53 19.80 24.44
CA GLY A 456 30.45 20.31 23.43
C GLY A 456 30.65 21.83 23.42
N GLY A 457 29.82 22.62 24.11
CA GLY A 457 29.92 24.07 24.08
C GLY A 457 31.25 24.56 24.65
N THR A 458 31.90 25.46 23.90
CA THR A 458 33.27 25.86 24.19
C THR A 458 33.64 27.21 23.57
N SER A 459 34.74 27.78 24.07
CA SER A 459 35.41 28.90 23.40
C SER A 459 36.12 28.40 22.15
N LEU A 460 35.92 29.08 21.02
CA LEU A 460 36.62 28.78 19.77
C LEU A 460 37.95 29.53 19.65
N VAL A 461 38.27 30.41 20.61
CA VAL A 461 39.50 31.21 20.58
C VAL A 461 40.74 30.32 20.65
N GLY A 462 41.67 30.54 19.72
CA GLY A 462 42.94 29.83 19.62
C GLY A 462 42.90 28.62 18.69
N GLN A 463 41.71 28.19 18.24
CA GLN A 463 41.57 27.12 17.24
C GLN A 463 42.26 27.52 15.95
N SER A 464 43.06 26.61 15.40
CA SER A 464 43.75 26.83 14.13
C SER A 464 42.80 26.50 13.00
N VAL A 465 42.70 27.40 12.02
CA VAL A 465 41.76 27.30 10.90
C VAL A 465 42.47 27.62 9.59
N LYS A 466 41.89 27.13 8.49
CA LYS A 466 42.31 27.40 7.11
C LYS A 466 41.61 28.60 6.48
N LEU A 467 40.58 29.11 7.15
CA LEU A 467 39.82 30.29 6.72
C LEU A 467 40.72 31.52 6.59
N ASP A 468 40.38 32.35 5.63
CA ASP A 468 40.95 33.68 5.44
C ASP A 468 40.59 34.63 6.59
N ASN A 469 41.39 35.67 6.74
CA ASN A 469 41.17 36.68 7.76
C ASN A 469 39.83 37.38 7.53
N GLY A 470 39.00 37.46 8.58
CA GLY A 470 37.68 38.06 8.45
C GLY A 470 36.84 37.89 9.69
N THR A 471 35.64 38.46 9.63
CA THR A 471 34.57 38.18 10.60
C THR A 471 33.52 37.35 9.88
N TYR A 472 33.10 36.27 10.52
CA TYR A 472 32.12 35.33 10.00
C TYR A 472 30.93 35.31 10.96
N THR A 473 29.71 35.35 10.41
CA THR A 473 28.48 35.44 11.20
C THR A 473 27.75 34.11 11.12
N ASP A 474 27.33 33.61 12.28
CA ASP A 474 26.42 32.48 12.38
C ASP A 474 25.06 32.87 11.80
N GLU A 475 24.63 32.14 10.77
CA GLU A 475 23.39 32.42 10.07
C GLU A 475 22.13 32.23 10.94
N VAL A 476 22.21 31.37 11.97
CA VAL A 476 21.07 31.04 12.82
C VAL A 476 20.87 32.11 13.91
N THR A 477 21.92 32.38 14.69
CA THR A 477 21.85 33.25 15.89
C THR A 477 22.35 34.67 15.65
N GLY A 478 23.14 34.91 14.60
CA GLY A 478 23.85 36.17 14.39
C GLY A 478 25.09 36.36 15.27
N ALA A 479 25.49 35.34 16.03
CA ALA A 479 26.78 35.32 16.72
C ALA A 479 27.94 35.43 15.70
N THR A 480 29.14 35.80 16.16
CA THR A 480 30.27 35.98 15.25
C THR A 480 31.52 35.28 15.76
N ILE A 481 32.35 34.84 14.82
CA ILE A 481 33.76 34.52 15.04
C ILE A 481 34.62 35.51 14.24
N THR A 482 35.82 35.77 14.74
CA THR A 482 36.84 36.56 14.00
C THR A 482 38.06 35.69 13.78
N VAL A 483 38.54 35.62 12.54
CA VAL A 483 39.75 34.90 12.13
C VAL A 483 40.85 35.90 11.81
N SER A 484 42.03 35.67 12.37
CA SER A 484 43.24 36.44 12.07
C SER A 484 44.48 35.56 12.20
N GLY A 485 45.31 35.54 11.15
CA GLY A 485 46.56 34.79 11.13
C GLY A 485 46.35 33.27 11.20
N GLY A 486 45.30 32.75 10.55
CA GLY A 486 44.97 31.32 10.56
C GLY A 486 44.46 30.79 11.89
N LYS A 487 43.92 31.68 12.75
CA LYS A 487 43.33 31.32 14.04
C LYS A 487 42.05 32.08 14.31
N ILE A 488 41.11 31.44 15.00
CA ILE A 488 39.98 32.14 15.59
C ILE A 488 40.47 32.95 16.79
N THR A 489 40.23 34.26 16.78
CA THR A 489 40.64 35.20 17.83
C THR A 489 39.49 35.66 18.73
N ALA A 490 38.24 35.45 18.32
CA ALA A 490 37.03 35.76 19.09
C ALA A 490 35.88 34.83 18.68
N GLY A 491 34.99 34.51 19.62
CA GLY A 491 33.77 33.72 19.41
C GLY A 491 33.74 32.39 20.17
N SER A 492 32.56 31.78 20.23
CA SER A 492 32.26 30.56 20.99
C SER A 492 31.05 29.84 20.39
N ILE A 493 30.86 28.58 20.78
CA ILE A 493 29.67 27.78 20.48
C ILE A 493 29.00 27.35 21.80
N ALA A 494 27.67 27.34 21.86
CA ALA A 494 26.91 26.84 23.01
C ALA A 494 26.69 25.32 22.91
N ASN A 495 26.29 24.69 24.02
CA ASN A 495 25.87 23.28 24.00
C ASN A 495 24.58 23.10 23.18
N ASN A 496 24.40 21.93 22.58
CA ASN A 496 23.24 21.56 21.75
C ASN A 496 22.97 22.58 20.65
N GLN A 497 24.03 22.98 19.94
CA GLN A 497 23.96 24.02 18.92
C GLN A 497 24.68 23.58 17.65
N VAL A 498 24.07 23.86 16.51
CA VAL A 498 24.74 23.94 15.22
C VAL A 498 24.86 25.41 14.83
N ALA A 499 26.07 25.89 14.59
CA ALA A 499 26.33 27.24 14.11
C ALA A 499 27.09 27.20 12.79
N VAL A 500 26.74 28.08 11.87
CA VAL A 500 27.31 28.11 10.53
C VAL A 500 27.88 29.50 10.29
N PHE A 501 29.19 29.65 10.57
CA PHE A 501 29.90 30.92 10.47
C PHE A 501 30.43 31.12 9.06
N TYR A 502 29.72 31.89 8.24
CA TYR A 502 30.13 32.27 6.89
C TYR A 502 29.54 33.62 6.48
N ASN A 503 29.87 34.09 5.28
CA ASN A 503 29.31 35.32 4.71
C ASN A 503 28.38 34.98 3.53
N PRO A 504 27.06 34.84 3.74
CA PRO A 504 26.14 34.41 2.69
C PRO A 504 26.05 35.42 1.55
N THR A 505 26.18 34.92 0.32
CA THR A 505 25.99 35.70 -0.91
C THR A 505 24.51 35.85 -1.27
N VAL A 506 23.68 34.90 -0.85
CA VAL A 506 22.22 34.92 -0.97
C VAL A 506 21.63 34.94 0.43
N LYS A 507 20.79 35.93 0.72
CA LYS A 507 20.08 36.01 2.00
C LYS A 507 18.77 35.26 1.91
N HIS A 508 18.65 34.17 2.66
CA HIS A 508 17.37 33.51 2.84
C HIS A 508 16.55 34.17 3.97
N THR A 509 15.27 33.85 3.99
CA THR A 509 14.26 34.34 4.90
C THR A 509 13.83 33.20 5.83
N LYS A 510 13.52 33.55 7.07
CA LYS A 510 13.02 32.57 8.03
C LYS A 510 11.71 31.95 7.50
N ILE A 511 11.68 30.63 7.45
CA ILE A 511 10.53 29.85 7.01
C ILE A 511 9.46 29.85 8.10
N SER A 512 8.20 29.99 7.70
CA SER A 512 7.04 29.90 8.59
C SER A 512 5.87 29.35 7.79
N SER A 513 5.14 28.40 8.34
CA SER A 513 4.07 27.70 7.62
C SER A 513 2.86 27.45 8.51
N ALA A 514 1.70 27.33 7.88
CA ALA A 514 0.46 26.91 8.51
C ALA A 514 -0.29 25.99 7.54
N GLU A 515 -0.57 24.77 7.96
CA GLU A 515 -1.12 23.72 7.09
C GLU A 515 -2.30 22.99 7.72
N ALA A 516 -3.04 22.27 6.87
CA ALA A 516 -4.08 21.35 7.25
C ALA A 516 -3.85 20.03 6.53
N MET A 517 -3.75 18.92 7.28
CA MET A 517 -3.41 17.59 6.77
C MET A 517 -4.55 16.59 7.04
N PRO A 518 -4.91 15.71 6.07
CA PRO A 518 -4.39 15.69 4.71
C PRO A 518 -4.70 16.99 3.97
N ASN A 519 -3.91 17.38 2.97
CA ASN A 519 -4.05 18.67 2.26
C ASN A 519 -5.15 18.64 1.19
N THR A 520 -5.47 17.45 0.69
CA THR A 520 -6.58 17.19 -0.22
C THR A 520 -7.09 15.77 -0.03
N GLY A 521 -8.21 15.44 -0.68
CA GLY A 521 -8.70 14.07 -0.71
C GLY A 521 -10.22 13.95 -0.74
N GLU A 522 -10.65 12.70 -0.81
CA GLU A 522 -12.04 12.31 -0.68
C GLU A 522 -12.26 11.56 0.63
N PHE A 523 -13.42 11.74 1.24
CA PHE A 523 -13.79 11.07 2.49
C PHE A 523 -15.27 10.71 2.49
N GLU A 524 -15.67 9.64 3.19
CA GLU A 524 -17.05 9.14 3.12
C GLU A 524 -18.01 9.80 4.11
N ASP A 525 -17.62 9.86 5.39
CA ASP A 525 -18.47 10.36 6.46
C ASP A 525 -17.93 11.66 7.05
N THR A 526 -16.88 11.56 7.87
CA THR A 526 -16.14 12.70 8.41
C THR A 526 -14.67 12.55 8.10
N LEU A 527 -13.95 13.67 8.13
CA LEU A 527 -12.51 13.72 7.96
C LEU A 527 -11.90 14.42 9.17
N ASP A 528 -10.97 13.76 9.84
CA ASP A 528 -10.12 14.40 10.84
C ASP A 528 -8.99 15.13 10.11
N VAL A 529 -8.86 16.43 10.39
CA VAL A 529 -7.86 17.28 9.76
C VAL A 529 -6.89 17.78 10.84
N THR A 530 -5.63 17.37 10.76
CA THR A 530 -4.55 17.81 11.64
C THR A 530 -4.02 19.15 11.18
N MET A 531 -4.16 20.19 11.99
CA MET A 531 -3.58 21.52 11.74
C MET A 531 -2.11 21.52 12.14
N ARG A 532 -1.26 22.10 11.28
CA ARG A 532 0.17 22.28 11.54
C ARG A 532 0.53 23.76 11.56
N SER A 533 1.46 24.13 12.44
CA SER A 533 2.02 25.48 12.43
C SER A 533 3.48 25.49 12.85
N PHE A 534 4.30 26.15 12.04
CA PHE A 534 5.72 26.31 12.28
C PHE A 534 6.11 27.79 12.27
N ASN A 535 6.75 28.28 13.33
CA ASN A 535 7.23 29.65 13.44
C ASN A 535 6.16 30.73 13.16
N MET A 536 4.93 30.48 13.61
CA MET A 536 3.78 31.36 13.39
C MET A 536 3.39 32.15 14.66
N LYS A 537 2.93 33.38 14.45
CA LYS A 537 2.24 34.23 15.43
C LYS A 537 0.78 34.41 15.05
N ASN A 538 -0.10 34.45 16.05
CA ASN A 538 -1.54 34.66 15.86
C ASN A 538 -2.18 33.71 14.84
N ALA A 539 -1.74 32.44 14.80
CA ALA A 539 -2.27 31.46 13.88
C ALA A 539 -3.72 31.10 14.24
N THR A 540 -4.59 31.06 13.23
CA THR A 540 -6.03 30.78 13.35
C THR A 540 -6.52 29.91 12.21
N TYR A 541 -7.64 29.24 12.41
CA TYR A 541 -8.33 28.47 11.37
C TYR A 541 -9.82 28.80 11.30
N THR A 542 -10.44 28.52 10.16
CA THR A 542 -11.89 28.56 9.92
C THR A 542 -12.30 27.41 8.99
N THR A 543 -13.45 26.78 9.24
CA THR A 543 -14.03 25.75 8.36
C THR A 543 -15.26 26.29 7.62
N SER A 544 -15.58 25.72 6.45
CA SER A 544 -16.83 26.05 5.76
C SER A 544 -18.09 25.61 6.51
N GLU A 545 -17.95 24.80 7.55
CA GLU A 545 -19.03 24.33 8.43
C GLU A 545 -19.25 25.25 9.64
N GLY A 546 -18.51 26.37 9.72
CA GLY A 546 -18.69 27.44 10.70
C GLY A 546 -17.76 27.36 11.92
N ASP A 547 -16.89 26.35 12.01
CA ASP A 547 -15.98 26.20 13.14
C ASP A 547 -14.75 27.10 12.95
N SER A 548 -14.25 27.70 14.03
CA SER A 548 -13.06 28.56 13.97
C SER A 548 -12.37 28.67 15.33
N GLY A 549 -11.11 29.09 15.33
CA GLY A 549 -10.38 29.35 16.57
C GLY A 549 -8.88 29.55 16.38
N ALA A 550 -8.15 29.56 17.50
CA ALA A 550 -6.69 29.51 17.48
C ALA A 550 -6.20 28.18 16.89
N LEU A 551 -5.14 28.27 16.11
CA LEU A 551 -4.41 27.14 15.54
C LEU A 551 -3.16 26.93 16.40
N THR A 552 -3.10 25.77 17.04
CA THR A 552 -1.91 25.25 17.71
C THR A 552 -1.42 24.03 16.93
N ASP A 553 -0.11 23.84 16.83
CA ASP A 553 0.46 22.69 16.13
C ASP A 553 -0.11 21.36 16.67
N GLY A 554 -0.48 20.46 15.76
CA GLY A 554 -1.09 19.16 16.08
C GLY A 554 -2.58 19.20 16.42
N LYS A 555 -3.26 20.35 16.32
CA LYS A 555 -4.70 20.44 16.61
C LYS A 555 -5.52 19.69 15.56
N ILE A 556 -6.36 18.76 15.99
CA ILE A 556 -7.28 18.02 15.10
C ILE A 556 -8.65 18.71 15.06
N VAL A 557 -9.21 18.85 13.86
CA VAL A 557 -10.56 19.33 13.60
C VAL A 557 -11.29 18.34 12.70
N THR A 558 -12.41 17.80 13.17
CA THR A 558 -13.27 16.91 12.39
C THR A 558 -14.21 17.71 11.52
N VAL A 559 -14.18 17.49 10.21
CA VAL A 559 -15.04 18.17 9.22
C VAL A 559 -15.93 17.18 8.47
N GLY A 560 -16.98 17.69 7.84
CA GLY A 560 -17.84 16.92 6.94
C GLY A 560 -19.15 16.43 7.55
N SER A 561 -19.35 16.62 8.86
CA SER A 561 -20.56 16.22 9.59
C SER A 561 -21.81 17.00 9.13
N LYS A 562 -21.64 18.23 8.65
CA LYS A 562 -22.71 19.10 8.13
C LYS A 562 -22.74 19.15 6.60
N THR A 563 -21.74 18.56 5.95
CA THR A 563 -21.54 18.57 4.49
C THR A 563 -22.32 17.43 3.84
N LYS A 564 -23.03 17.73 2.75
CA LYS A 564 -23.77 16.74 1.95
C LYS A 564 -22.80 15.93 1.08
N GLY A 565 -23.09 14.65 0.86
CA GLY A 565 -22.32 13.82 -0.07
C GLY A 565 -22.27 14.42 -1.49
N GLY A 566 -21.10 14.41 -2.10
CA GLY A 566 -20.78 15.07 -3.38
C GLY A 566 -20.41 16.55 -3.27
N SER A 567 -20.45 17.15 -2.07
CA SER A 567 -20.04 18.54 -1.84
C SER A 567 -18.64 18.64 -1.24
N LYS A 568 -18.04 19.82 -1.35
CA LYS A 568 -16.74 20.15 -0.74
C LYS A 568 -16.90 20.75 0.66
N VAL A 569 -15.94 20.45 1.51
CA VAL A 569 -15.69 21.14 2.78
C VAL A 569 -14.31 21.80 2.71
N THR A 570 -14.16 22.99 3.28
CA THR A 570 -12.88 23.72 3.26
C THR A 570 -12.38 24.03 4.65
N VAL A 571 -11.07 24.00 4.83
CA VAL A 571 -10.38 24.49 6.03
C VAL A 571 -9.38 25.56 5.61
N ALA A 572 -9.56 26.78 6.12
CA ALA A 572 -8.63 27.87 5.90
C ALA A 572 -7.79 28.09 7.16
N VAL A 573 -6.48 28.28 6.98
CA VAL A 573 -5.52 28.56 8.04
C VAL A 573 -4.81 29.86 7.71
N LYS A 574 -4.56 30.71 8.72
CA LYS A 574 -3.88 31.99 8.53
C LYS A 574 -3.14 32.46 9.77
N GLY A 575 -2.14 33.30 9.59
CA GLY A 575 -1.43 33.99 10.66
C GLY A 575 -0.31 34.89 10.13
N THR A 576 0.65 35.21 11.00
CA THR A 576 1.85 35.97 10.61
C THR A 576 3.09 35.16 10.96
N GLY A 577 3.94 34.87 9.97
CA GLY A 577 5.21 34.19 10.21
C GLY A 577 6.18 35.00 11.06
N ASN A 578 7.20 34.36 11.59
CA ASN A 578 8.25 35.03 12.36
C ASN A 578 9.07 36.03 11.53
N ASN A 579 9.01 35.94 10.20
CA ASN A 579 9.53 36.92 9.25
C ASN A 579 8.61 38.16 9.06
N GLY A 580 7.46 38.22 9.75
CA GLY A 580 6.49 39.31 9.66
C GLY A 580 5.55 39.23 8.45
N LYS A 581 5.69 38.24 7.57
CA LYS A 581 4.81 38.06 6.40
C LYS A 581 3.52 37.35 6.82
N ALA A 582 2.41 37.73 6.19
CA ALA A 582 1.15 37.01 6.36
C ALA A 582 1.22 35.65 5.64
N VAL A 583 0.76 34.60 6.31
CA VAL A 583 0.57 33.25 5.75
C VAL A 583 -0.92 32.97 5.75
N SER A 584 -1.47 32.49 4.62
CA SER A 584 -2.89 32.18 4.50
C SER A 584 -3.11 31.14 3.42
N HIS A 585 -3.67 29.99 3.79
CA HIS A 585 -3.95 28.86 2.90
C HIS A 585 -5.38 28.39 3.08
N THR A 586 -5.98 27.80 2.05
CA THR A 586 -7.32 27.18 2.12
C THR A 586 -7.29 25.84 1.44
N TYR A 587 -7.53 24.80 2.23
CA TYR A 587 -7.56 23.41 1.83
C TYR A 587 -9.00 22.96 1.56
N SER A 588 -9.18 22.02 0.64
CA SER A 588 -10.50 21.58 0.22
C SER A 588 -10.58 20.06 0.05
N TYR A 589 -11.62 19.49 0.64
CA TYR A 589 -11.88 18.05 0.70
C TYR A 589 -13.26 17.75 0.12
N THR A 590 -13.39 16.64 -0.61
CA THR A 590 -14.66 16.25 -1.23
C THR A 590 -15.31 15.11 -0.45
N LYS A 591 -16.52 15.33 0.07
CA LYS A 591 -17.29 14.23 0.67
C LYS A 591 -17.82 13.33 -0.44
N THR A 592 -17.54 12.03 -0.42
CA THR A 592 -17.98 11.12 -1.48
C THR A 592 -19.50 11.12 -1.59
N LYS A 593 -19.99 10.94 -2.82
CA LYS A 593 -21.43 10.85 -3.06
C LYS A 593 -21.94 9.52 -2.51
N GLN A 594 -22.73 9.60 -1.45
CA GLN A 594 -23.38 8.42 -0.86
C GLN A 594 -24.38 7.82 -1.85
N ILE A 595 -24.31 6.49 -2.04
CA ILE A 595 -25.23 5.71 -2.86
C ILE A 595 -26.17 4.98 -1.90
N ASP A 596 -27.45 5.36 -1.90
CA ASP A 596 -28.44 4.80 -0.99
C ASP A 596 -28.71 3.31 -1.28
N VAL A 597 -28.92 2.54 -0.20
CA VAL A 597 -29.47 1.19 -0.31
C VAL A 597 -30.93 1.29 -0.76
N THR A 598 -31.23 0.74 -1.93
CA THR A 598 -32.59 0.67 -2.45
C THR A 598 -33.34 -0.58 -2.00
N SER A 599 -32.65 -1.71 -1.84
CA SER A 599 -33.26 -2.95 -1.33
C SER A 599 -32.26 -3.88 -0.66
N VAL A 600 -32.76 -4.67 0.29
CA VAL A 600 -32.07 -5.81 0.91
C VAL A 600 -32.84 -7.08 0.54
N ALA A 601 -32.14 -8.18 0.30
CA ALA A 601 -32.76 -9.49 0.07
C ALA A 601 -32.00 -10.59 0.84
N ILE A 602 -32.74 -11.51 1.45
CA ILE A 602 -32.19 -12.70 2.13
C ILE A 602 -32.26 -13.89 1.19
N SER A 603 -31.18 -14.66 1.13
CA SER A 603 -31.02 -15.89 0.36
C SER A 603 -30.29 -16.94 1.19
N GLY A 604 -30.20 -18.18 0.70
CA GLY A 604 -29.54 -19.28 1.40
C GLY A 604 -30.05 -20.63 0.90
N ASP A 605 -29.33 -21.70 1.24
CA ASP A 605 -29.72 -23.05 0.84
C ASP A 605 -31.08 -23.43 1.45
N GLY A 606 -32.02 -23.84 0.60
CA GLY A 606 -33.38 -24.17 1.01
C GLY A 606 -34.33 -22.98 1.20
N VAL A 607 -33.85 -21.74 1.08
CA VAL A 607 -34.72 -20.54 1.10
C VAL A 607 -35.55 -20.48 -0.18
N LYS A 608 -36.87 -20.49 -0.03
CA LYS A 608 -37.82 -20.36 -1.15
C LYS A 608 -38.92 -19.38 -0.80
N ASN A 609 -39.17 -18.41 -1.69
CA ASN A 609 -40.23 -17.40 -1.54
C ASN A 609 -40.23 -16.71 -0.16
N GLY A 610 -39.05 -16.34 0.36
CA GLY A 610 -38.94 -15.67 1.66
C GLY A 610 -39.21 -16.56 2.87
N ALA A 611 -39.16 -17.89 2.70
CA ALA A 611 -39.28 -18.84 3.81
C ALA A 611 -38.18 -19.90 3.77
N LEU A 612 -37.79 -20.36 4.96
CA LEU A 612 -36.90 -21.50 5.17
C LEU A 612 -37.59 -22.49 6.12
N SER A 613 -37.56 -23.77 5.78
CA SER A 613 -38.03 -24.83 6.67
C SER A 613 -36.89 -25.79 6.99
N MET A 614 -36.66 -26.01 8.28
CA MET A 614 -35.69 -26.98 8.76
C MET A 614 -36.38 -28.02 9.63
N ASN A 615 -35.90 -29.27 9.55
CA ASN A 615 -36.28 -30.32 10.47
C ASN A 615 -35.11 -30.56 11.41
N LEU A 616 -35.30 -30.31 12.70
CA LEU A 616 -34.28 -30.37 13.74
C LEU A 616 -33.73 -31.79 13.94
N ALA A 617 -34.46 -32.83 13.52
CA ALA A 617 -33.94 -34.20 13.50
C ALA A 617 -32.90 -34.45 12.39
N LYS A 618 -32.77 -33.52 11.41
CA LYS A 618 -31.88 -33.65 10.24
C LYS A 618 -30.77 -32.59 10.22
N THR A 619 -31.09 -31.36 10.60
CA THR A 619 -30.13 -30.25 10.67
C THR A 619 -30.60 -29.22 11.69
N THR A 620 -29.66 -28.67 12.46
CA THR A 620 -29.94 -27.67 13.50
C THR A 620 -29.48 -26.26 13.11
N SER A 621 -28.80 -26.08 11.97
CA SER A 621 -28.36 -24.77 11.50
C SER A 621 -28.49 -24.60 9.99
N ALA A 622 -28.54 -23.33 9.55
CA ALA A 622 -28.49 -22.92 8.15
C ALA A 622 -27.77 -21.58 7.99
N GLN A 623 -27.00 -21.44 6.90
CA GLN A 623 -26.36 -20.19 6.52
C GLN A 623 -27.30 -19.36 5.65
N LEU A 624 -27.52 -18.09 6.03
CA LEU A 624 -28.19 -17.10 5.20
C LEU A 624 -27.19 -16.12 4.61
N THR A 625 -27.51 -15.60 3.42
CA THR A 625 -26.71 -14.60 2.70
C THR A 625 -27.59 -13.40 2.34
N VAL A 626 -27.02 -12.19 2.40
CA VAL A 626 -27.73 -10.94 2.09
C VAL A 626 -27.21 -10.35 0.78
N THR A 627 -28.14 -9.96 -0.09
CA THR A 627 -27.85 -9.14 -1.26
C THR A 627 -28.33 -7.71 -1.02
N ILE A 628 -27.45 -6.73 -1.25
CA ILE A 628 -27.73 -5.29 -1.12
C ILE A 628 -27.77 -4.69 -2.53
N THR A 629 -28.81 -3.93 -2.83
CA THR A 629 -28.98 -3.25 -4.13
C THR A 629 -28.99 -1.73 -3.94
N PRO A 630 -28.29 -0.97 -4.81
CA PRO A 630 -27.30 -1.47 -5.76
C PRO A 630 -26.08 -2.05 -5.04
N SER A 631 -25.31 -2.91 -5.71
CA SER A 631 -24.14 -3.57 -5.10
C SER A 631 -23.03 -2.59 -4.70
N ASN A 632 -23.06 -1.36 -5.20
CA ASN A 632 -22.18 -0.26 -4.84
C ASN A 632 -22.81 0.75 -3.85
N ALA A 633 -23.90 0.39 -3.16
CA ALA A 633 -24.45 1.22 -2.09
C ALA A 633 -23.41 1.50 -0.99
N SER A 634 -23.44 2.68 -0.39
CA SER A 634 -22.43 3.11 0.59
C SER A 634 -22.62 2.45 1.96
N ALA A 635 -23.86 2.24 2.42
CA ALA A 635 -24.16 1.67 3.73
C ALA A 635 -24.42 0.15 3.69
N LYS A 636 -23.35 -0.66 3.59
CA LYS A 636 -23.45 -2.13 3.40
C LYS A 636 -23.50 -2.97 4.68
N THR A 637 -23.22 -2.40 5.85
CA THR A 637 -23.21 -3.15 7.10
C THR A 637 -24.58 -3.78 7.38
N VAL A 638 -24.61 -5.09 7.54
CA VAL A 638 -25.82 -5.86 7.79
C VAL A 638 -25.97 -6.14 9.29
N THR A 639 -27.16 -5.90 9.81
CA THR A 639 -27.56 -6.29 11.16
C THR A 639 -28.64 -7.37 11.10
N TRP A 640 -28.49 -8.42 11.88
CA TRP A 640 -29.40 -9.56 11.94
C TRP A 640 -30.21 -9.59 13.23
N LYS A 641 -31.44 -10.10 13.16
CA LYS A 641 -32.32 -10.28 14.33
C LYS A 641 -33.28 -11.43 14.13
N SER A 642 -33.51 -12.22 15.19
CA SER A 642 -34.64 -13.15 15.29
C SER A 642 -35.80 -12.51 16.05
N SER A 643 -37.04 -12.73 15.61
CA SER A 643 -38.22 -12.26 16.33
C SER A 643 -38.51 -13.06 17.61
N ASP A 644 -37.99 -14.29 17.69
CA ASP A 644 -38.10 -15.20 18.84
C ASP A 644 -36.83 -16.06 18.93
N GLU A 645 -35.93 -15.63 19.81
CA GLU A 645 -34.65 -16.29 20.06
C GLU A 645 -34.78 -17.62 20.80
N SER A 646 -35.94 -17.90 21.43
CA SER A 646 -36.19 -19.21 22.05
C SER A 646 -36.50 -20.30 21.03
N VAL A 647 -36.90 -19.92 19.81
CA VAL A 647 -37.13 -20.82 18.67
C VAL A 647 -35.87 -20.94 17.82
N ALA A 648 -35.24 -19.82 17.45
CA ALA A 648 -33.97 -19.81 16.73
C ALA A 648 -33.19 -18.51 16.93
N THR A 649 -31.86 -18.59 16.98
CA THR A 649 -30.95 -17.44 17.03
C THR A 649 -30.30 -17.20 15.66
N VAL A 650 -29.75 -16.00 15.45
CA VAL A 650 -28.96 -15.65 14.26
C VAL A 650 -27.76 -14.80 14.68
N ASN A 651 -26.57 -15.13 14.18
CA ASN A 651 -25.34 -14.39 14.49
C ASN A 651 -25.05 -13.27 13.47
N THR A 652 -23.94 -12.53 13.67
CA THR A 652 -23.51 -11.43 12.78
C THR A 652 -23.21 -11.89 11.35
N ASP A 653 -22.83 -13.15 11.17
CA ASP A 653 -22.49 -13.73 9.88
C ASP A 653 -23.71 -14.32 9.15
N GLY A 654 -24.90 -14.21 9.72
CA GLY A 654 -26.14 -14.74 9.14
C GLY A 654 -26.33 -16.24 9.32
N VAL A 655 -25.61 -16.87 10.24
CA VAL A 655 -25.83 -18.28 10.62
C VAL A 655 -27.04 -18.34 11.56
N VAL A 656 -28.07 -19.08 11.15
CA VAL A 656 -29.27 -19.32 11.94
C VAL A 656 -29.16 -20.67 12.65
N THR A 657 -29.39 -20.70 13.95
CA THR A 657 -29.38 -21.91 14.79
C THR A 657 -30.76 -22.17 15.36
N GLY A 658 -31.36 -23.32 15.02
CA GLY A 658 -32.67 -23.73 15.52
C GLY A 658 -32.58 -24.44 16.87
N LEU A 659 -33.37 -23.99 17.84
CA LEU A 659 -33.35 -24.47 19.22
C LEU A 659 -34.56 -25.36 19.56
N LYS A 660 -35.72 -25.07 18.96
CA LYS A 660 -36.97 -25.78 19.23
C LYS A 660 -37.90 -25.74 18.03
N ALA A 661 -38.73 -26.78 17.86
CA ALA A 661 -39.82 -26.75 16.89
C ALA A 661 -40.72 -25.52 17.13
N GLY A 662 -41.00 -24.78 16.06
CA GLY A 662 -41.66 -23.48 16.15
C GLY A 662 -41.49 -22.67 14.87
N THR A 663 -41.99 -21.44 14.88
CA THR A 663 -41.81 -20.51 13.76
C THR A 663 -41.31 -19.17 14.29
N THR A 664 -40.28 -18.62 13.67
CA THR A 664 -39.73 -17.29 13.97
C THR A 664 -39.42 -16.55 12.66
N THR A 665 -39.18 -15.24 12.73
CA THR A 665 -38.81 -14.41 11.58
C THR A 665 -37.37 -13.92 11.76
N ILE A 666 -36.54 -14.16 10.75
CA ILE A 666 -35.16 -13.65 10.69
C ILE A 666 -35.15 -12.40 9.83
N THR A 667 -34.64 -11.29 10.37
CA THR A 667 -34.59 -9.98 9.70
C THR A 667 -33.14 -9.56 9.48
N ALA A 668 -32.83 -9.10 8.27
CA ALA A 668 -31.56 -8.46 7.91
C ALA A 668 -31.82 -6.99 7.58
N THR A 669 -31.01 -6.07 8.11
CA THR A 669 -31.15 -4.62 7.87
C THR A 669 -29.82 -4.00 7.42
N ALA A 670 -29.86 -3.21 6.34
CA ALA A 670 -28.73 -2.42 5.84
C ALA A 670 -29.24 -1.10 5.23
N GLY A 671 -28.55 0.02 5.48
CA GLY A 671 -28.91 1.34 4.94
C GLY A 671 -30.35 1.78 5.23
N GLY A 672 -30.92 1.40 6.38
CA GLY A 672 -32.31 1.69 6.75
C GLY A 672 -33.38 0.89 5.98
N LYS A 673 -32.98 -0.08 5.16
CA LYS A 673 -33.86 -1.05 4.49
C LYS A 673 -33.73 -2.41 5.15
N SER A 674 -34.82 -3.18 5.17
CA SER A 674 -34.83 -4.51 5.79
C SER A 674 -35.46 -5.55 4.86
N ALA A 675 -34.98 -6.78 4.99
CA ALA A 675 -35.61 -7.97 4.45
C ALA A 675 -35.93 -8.94 5.60
N ALA A 676 -37.01 -9.68 5.47
CA ALA A 676 -37.43 -10.66 6.46
C ALA A 676 -37.64 -12.03 5.80
N LEU A 677 -37.27 -13.08 6.53
CA LEU A 677 -37.41 -14.48 6.18
C LEU A 677 -38.21 -15.20 7.26
N LYS A 678 -39.26 -15.93 6.88
CA LYS A 678 -39.98 -16.81 7.81
C LYS A 678 -39.23 -18.13 7.98
N LEU A 679 -38.82 -18.46 9.21
CA LEU A 679 -38.20 -19.72 9.56
C LEU A 679 -39.21 -20.64 10.25
N THR A 680 -39.40 -21.85 9.72
CA THR A 680 -40.24 -22.89 10.34
C THR A 680 -39.40 -24.11 10.71
N LEU A 681 -39.28 -24.37 12.00
CA LEU A 681 -38.58 -25.51 12.58
C LEU A 681 -39.58 -26.60 12.95
N THR A 682 -39.29 -27.83 12.54
CA THR A 682 -40.11 -29.02 12.81
C THR A 682 -39.24 -30.15 13.34
N GLY A 683 -39.87 -31.19 13.93
CA GLY A 683 -39.14 -32.30 14.55
C GLY A 683 -38.50 -31.92 15.88
N GLU A 684 -38.07 -32.93 16.62
CA GLU A 684 -37.33 -32.76 17.87
C GLU A 684 -35.84 -32.87 17.56
N ILE A 685 -35.02 -32.11 18.30
CA ILE A 685 -33.58 -32.31 18.27
C ILE A 685 -33.35 -33.75 18.77
N PRO A 686 -32.62 -34.62 18.03
CA PRO A 686 -32.37 -35.99 18.46
C PRO A 686 -31.77 -35.95 19.87
N THR A 687 -32.28 -36.78 20.77
CA THR A 687 -31.74 -36.88 22.14
C THR A 687 -30.31 -37.38 22.07
N THR A 688 -29.39 -36.43 22.08
CA THR A 688 -27.95 -36.64 22.08
C THR A 688 -27.48 -36.80 23.51
N ALA A 689 -26.53 -37.71 23.73
CA ALA A 689 -25.91 -37.87 25.04
C ALA A 689 -25.23 -36.56 25.46
N MET A 690 -25.78 -35.93 26.49
CA MET A 690 -25.25 -34.72 27.11
C MET A 690 -24.42 -35.12 28.33
N THR A 691 -23.38 -34.35 28.62
CA THR A 691 -22.58 -34.48 29.83
C THR A 691 -22.75 -33.23 30.68
N THR A 692 -23.16 -33.41 31.93
CA THR A 692 -23.26 -32.34 32.93
C THR A 692 -22.05 -32.36 33.85
N VAL A 693 -21.30 -31.27 33.92
CA VAL A 693 -20.15 -31.09 34.83
C VAL A 693 -20.60 -30.29 36.04
N TYR A 694 -20.38 -30.82 37.26
CA TYR A 694 -20.63 -30.13 38.54
C TYR A 694 -19.32 -29.66 39.16
N TYR A 695 -19.32 -28.44 39.71
CA TYR A 695 -18.16 -27.81 40.34
C TYR A 695 -18.56 -27.00 41.60
N PRO A 696 -17.81 -27.07 42.72
CA PRO A 696 -18.12 -26.33 43.93
C PRO A 696 -17.73 -24.86 43.80
N THR A 697 -18.49 -23.96 44.42
CA THR A 697 -18.22 -22.52 44.38
C THR A 697 -17.19 -22.07 45.44
N THR A 698 -16.41 -22.99 45.99
CA THR A 698 -15.50 -22.77 47.12
C THR A 698 -14.32 -21.84 46.78
N ASN A 699 -14.02 -21.64 45.50
CA ASN A 699 -12.94 -20.74 45.05
C ASN A 699 -13.34 -19.25 45.06
N GLY A 700 -14.61 -18.92 45.27
CA GLY A 700 -15.08 -17.54 45.42
C GLY A 700 -15.01 -16.67 44.16
N TRP A 701 -14.94 -17.26 42.96
CA TRP A 701 -14.90 -16.50 41.70
C TRP A 701 -16.23 -15.80 41.39
N ALA A 702 -16.15 -14.64 40.72
CA ALA A 702 -17.31 -13.87 40.28
C ALA A 702 -18.12 -14.58 39.17
N GLY A 703 -17.52 -15.57 38.49
CA GLY A 703 -18.17 -16.45 37.52
C GLY A 703 -17.32 -17.69 37.24
N TYR A 704 -17.94 -18.76 36.76
CA TYR A 704 -17.29 -20.04 36.48
C TYR A 704 -17.60 -20.45 35.03
N TYR A 705 -16.59 -20.93 34.30
CA TYR A 705 -16.71 -21.26 32.88
C TYR A 705 -16.00 -22.57 32.55
N LEU A 706 -16.64 -23.40 31.73
CA LEU A 706 -16.13 -24.67 31.23
C LEU A 706 -15.42 -24.43 29.90
N HIS A 707 -14.15 -24.81 29.84
CA HIS A 707 -13.35 -24.83 28.62
C HIS A 707 -13.10 -26.28 28.23
N TYR A 708 -13.61 -26.74 27.08
CA TYR A 708 -13.61 -28.17 26.75
C TYR A 708 -13.39 -28.46 25.27
N LYS A 709 -13.07 -29.72 24.99
CA LYS A 709 -13.16 -30.37 23.68
C LYS A 709 -13.71 -31.80 23.87
N VAL A 710 -14.35 -32.32 22.82
CA VAL A 710 -14.99 -33.65 22.82
C VAL A 710 -14.20 -34.60 21.91
N GLY A 711 -13.81 -35.77 22.42
CA GLY A 711 -12.99 -36.79 21.75
C GLY A 711 -11.54 -36.87 22.25
N ASN A 712 -10.90 -38.05 22.12
CA ASN A 712 -9.50 -38.26 22.52
C ASN A 712 -8.56 -37.66 21.46
N GLY A 713 -7.68 -36.73 21.87
CA GLY A 713 -7.08 -35.71 21.02
C GLY A 713 -6.30 -36.16 19.77
N VAL A 714 -6.31 -35.29 18.74
CA VAL A 714 -5.20 -34.50 18.12
C VAL A 714 -5.81 -33.39 17.23
N ASN A 715 -7.10 -33.52 16.83
CA ASN A 715 -7.83 -32.52 16.01
C ASN A 715 -9.12 -31.95 16.66
N GLY A 716 -9.32 -32.14 17.97
CA GLY A 716 -10.45 -31.53 18.68
C GLY A 716 -10.20 -30.04 18.89
N LYS A 717 -10.98 -29.17 18.22
CA LYS A 717 -10.92 -27.72 18.45
C LYS A 717 -11.47 -27.41 19.84
N TRP A 718 -10.78 -26.58 20.60
CA TRP A 718 -11.32 -26.07 21.86
C TRP A 718 -12.54 -25.18 21.57
N ASP A 719 -13.57 -25.21 22.41
CA ASP A 719 -14.80 -24.43 22.18
C ASP A 719 -14.54 -22.90 22.11
N SER A 720 -13.39 -22.44 22.63
CA SER A 720 -12.90 -21.06 22.44
C SER A 720 -12.74 -20.66 20.98
N ASP A 721 -12.57 -21.62 20.08
CA ASP A 721 -12.25 -21.37 18.68
C ASP A 721 -13.49 -21.45 17.77
N VAL A 722 -14.68 -21.67 18.35
CA VAL A 722 -15.94 -21.78 17.61
C VAL A 722 -17.08 -20.98 18.28
N ASN A 723 -17.21 -20.96 19.61
CA ASN A 723 -18.33 -20.27 20.30
C ASN A 723 -17.99 -19.61 21.66
N GLY A 724 -16.74 -19.62 22.12
CA GLY A 724 -16.37 -19.10 23.45
C GLY A 724 -16.64 -20.12 24.58
N ARG A 725 -16.16 -19.83 25.81
CA ARG A 725 -16.27 -20.75 26.96
C ARG A 725 -17.71 -20.84 27.49
N VAL A 726 -18.14 -22.01 27.96
CA VAL A 726 -19.52 -22.21 28.46
C VAL A 726 -19.63 -21.76 29.90
N LYS A 727 -20.47 -20.75 30.19
CA LYS A 727 -20.71 -20.29 31.56
C LYS A 727 -21.49 -21.33 32.36
N PHE A 728 -21.04 -21.61 33.59
CA PHE A 728 -21.77 -22.43 34.55
C PHE A 728 -22.97 -21.67 35.11
N GLU A 729 -24.03 -22.41 35.43
CA GLU A 729 -25.22 -21.94 36.15
C GLU A 729 -25.31 -22.55 37.56
N GLU A 730 -26.09 -21.94 38.46
CA GLU A 730 -26.32 -22.48 39.80
C GLU A 730 -27.01 -23.86 39.74
N ALA A 731 -26.49 -24.83 40.49
CA ALA A 731 -27.00 -26.20 40.50
C ALA A 731 -27.76 -26.53 41.79
N CYS A 732 -27.12 -26.32 42.93
CA CYS A 732 -27.71 -26.37 44.27
C CYS A 732 -26.77 -25.61 45.23
N ASP A 733 -27.14 -25.47 46.51
CA ASP A 733 -26.37 -24.65 47.47
C ASP A 733 -24.89 -25.06 47.51
N GLY A 734 -24.01 -24.09 47.21
CA GLY A 734 -22.55 -24.28 47.12
C GLY A 734 -22.01 -24.95 45.84
N TRP A 735 -22.85 -25.22 44.83
CA TRP A 735 -22.48 -25.93 43.60
C TRP A 735 -23.05 -25.29 42.34
N VAL A 736 -22.24 -25.29 41.27
CA VAL A 736 -22.62 -24.87 39.92
C VAL A 736 -22.51 -26.02 38.93
N LYS A 737 -23.23 -25.96 37.81
CA LYS A 737 -23.17 -26.94 36.72
C LYS A 737 -23.08 -26.31 35.32
N ALA A 738 -22.49 -27.04 34.39
CA ALA A 738 -22.50 -26.73 32.96
C ALA A 738 -22.83 -28.02 32.18
N THR A 739 -23.69 -27.92 31.16
CA THR A 739 -24.09 -29.08 30.35
C THR A 739 -23.61 -28.89 28.91
N VAL A 740 -22.84 -29.86 28.42
CA VAL A 740 -22.28 -29.85 27.06
C VAL A 740 -22.65 -31.12 26.31
N ARG A 741 -22.81 -31.01 25.00
CA ARG A 741 -23.12 -32.15 24.16
C ARG A 741 -21.85 -32.96 23.89
N THR A 742 -21.86 -34.24 24.24
CA THR A 742 -20.70 -35.13 24.05
C THR A 742 -20.98 -36.27 23.08
N ASP A 743 -22.25 -36.55 22.77
CA ASP A 743 -22.65 -37.69 21.93
C ASP A 743 -22.08 -39.03 22.43
N GLY A 744 -21.80 -39.12 23.74
CA GLY A 744 -21.23 -40.30 24.39
C GLY A 744 -19.70 -40.37 24.32
N ALA A 745 -19.05 -39.42 23.64
CA ALA A 745 -17.60 -39.33 23.55
C ALA A 745 -16.97 -38.74 24.83
N GLN A 746 -15.67 -38.95 24.98
CA GLN A 746 -14.89 -38.47 26.11
C GLN A 746 -14.72 -36.94 26.09
N LEU A 747 -14.83 -36.31 27.24
CA LEU A 747 -14.66 -34.87 27.43
C LEU A 747 -13.27 -34.60 28.01
N GLU A 748 -12.49 -33.73 27.35
CA GLU A 748 -11.26 -33.14 27.91
C GLU A 748 -11.52 -31.66 28.21
N PHE A 749 -11.27 -31.20 29.44
CA PHE A 749 -11.72 -29.87 29.89
C PHE A 749 -10.93 -29.26 31.06
N ASP A 750 -11.09 -27.94 31.25
CA ASP A 750 -10.63 -27.13 32.38
C ASP A 750 -11.73 -26.16 32.85
N ILE A 751 -11.56 -25.60 34.05
CA ILE A 751 -12.53 -24.66 34.66
C ILE A 751 -11.83 -23.34 34.99
N THR A 752 -12.45 -22.21 34.63
CA THR A 752 -11.84 -20.87 34.75
C THR A 752 -12.83 -19.79 35.22
N ASP A 753 -12.31 -18.70 35.77
CA ASP A 753 -13.04 -17.47 36.09
C ASP A 753 -13.34 -16.59 34.86
N ASN A 754 -12.96 -17.06 33.68
CA ASN A 754 -12.92 -16.34 32.39
C ASN A 754 -11.77 -15.32 32.25
N GLY A 755 -10.87 -15.26 33.22
CA GLY A 755 -9.65 -14.47 33.21
C GLY A 755 -8.39 -15.36 33.21
N ASN A 756 -7.48 -15.11 34.14
CA ASN A 756 -6.19 -15.82 34.24
C ASN A 756 -6.18 -16.92 35.30
N SER A 757 -7.31 -17.19 35.97
CA SER A 757 -7.40 -18.23 37.00
C SER A 757 -7.94 -19.52 36.39
N TRP A 758 -7.27 -20.64 36.69
CA TRP A 758 -7.60 -21.95 36.11
C TRP A 758 -7.53 -23.05 37.17
N ASP A 759 -8.51 -23.94 37.15
CA ASP A 759 -8.44 -25.25 37.79
C ASP A 759 -8.24 -26.30 36.70
N ASN A 760 -7.05 -26.89 36.70
CA ASN A 760 -6.57 -27.86 35.71
C ASN A 760 -5.87 -29.05 36.38
N ASN A 761 -6.49 -29.69 37.38
CA ASN A 761 -6.04 -30.97 37.97
C ASN A 761 -4.52 -31.08 38.24
N GLY A 762 -3.90 -30.02 38.76
CA GLY A 762 -2.46 -29.97 39.02
C GLY A 762 -1.57 -29.80 37.77
N GLY A 763 -2.02 -29.02 36.78
CA GLY A 763 -1.28 -28.71 35.55
C GLY A 763 -1.62 -29.58 34.34
N LYS A 764 -2.74 -30.31 34.36
CA LYS A 764 -3.24 -31.19 33.29
C LYS A 764 -4.76 -31.08 33.14
N ASN A 765 -5.26 -31.14 31.92
CA ASN A 765 -6.71 -31.09 31.68
C ASN A 765 -7.44 -32.28 32.32
N TYR A 766 -8.66 -32.06 32.79
CA TYR A 766 -9.55 -33.14 33.21
C TYR A 766 -9.96 -33.97 31.99
N VAL A 767 -10.01 -35.29 32.13
CA VAL A 767 -10.49 -36.20 31.09
C VAL A 767 -11.48 -37.17 31.70
N ALA A 768 -12.74 -37.13 31.24
CA ALA A 768 -13.80 -37.97 31.78
C ALA A 768 -14.87 -38.28 30.74
N SER A 769 -15.70 -39.29 31.00
CA SER A 769 -16.79 -39.72 30.11
C SER A 769 -18.02 -40.06 30.93
N GLY A 770 -19.20 -39.94 30.33
CA GLY A 770 -20.48 -40.23 30.99
C GLY A 770 -21.42 -39.03 30.99
N SER A 771 -22.66 -39.26 31.43
CA SER A 771 -23.70 -38.22 31.47
C SER A 771 -23.49 -37.20 32.59
N THR A 772 -22.71 -37.54 33.61
CA THR A 772 -22.43 -36.68 34.77
C THR A 772 -20.96 -36.77 35.17
N ILE A 773 -20.32 -35.62 35.33
CA ILE A 773 -18.96 -35.46 35.85
C ILE A 773 -19.03 -34.55 37.07
N VAL A 774 -18.31 -34.90 38.14
CA VAL A 774 -18.16 -34.06 39.33
C VAL A 774 -16.69 -33.74 39.50
N VAL A 775 -16.36 -32.48 39.72
CA VAL A 775 -15.00 -32.04 40.05
C VAL A 775 -15.03 -31.41 41.44
N GLU A 776 -14.18 -31.88 42.35
CA GLU A 776 -14.09 -31.40 43.72
C GLU A 776 -12.63 -31.39 44.18
N ASN A 777 -12.16 -30.27 44.74
CA ASN A 777 -10.79 -30.09 45.23
C ASN A 777 -9.70 -30.45 44.19
N GLY A 778 -9.91 -30.02 42.94
CA GLY A 778 -8.95 -30.25 41.87
C GLY A 778 -8.91 -31.69 41.33
N LYS A 779 -9.93 -32.53 41.60
CA LYS A 779 -9.99 -33.94 41.21
C LYS A 779 -11.39 -34.35 40.75
N LEU A 780 -11.48 -35.41 39.94
CA LEU A 780 -12.77 -36.03 39.59
C LEU A 780 -13.37 -36.73 40.83
N GLY A 781 -14.54 -36.26 41.26
CA GLY A 781 -15.33 -36.82 42.34
C GLY A 781 -16.33 -37.88 41.86
N THR A 782 -16.82 -38.70 42.79
CA THR A 782 -17.76 -39.80 42.50
C THR A 782 -19.15 -39.59 43.09
N VAL A 783 -19.35 -38.53 43.87
CA VAL A 783 -20.62 -38.25 44.56
C VAL A 783 -21.30 -37.08 43.85
N ILE A 784 -22.46 -37.34 43.25
CA ILE A 784 -23.28 -36.27 42.66
C ILE A 784 -23.87 -35.43 43.80
N PRO A 785 -23.53 -34.13 43.89
CA PRO A 785 -23.89 -33.30 45.03
C PRO A 785 -25.39 -33.00 45.09
N CYS A 786 -26.10 -33.05 43.96
CA CYS A 786 -27.52 -32.73 43.84
C CYS A 786 -28.32 -33.95 43.28
N LYS A 787 -28.57 -35.01 44.08
CA LYS A 787 -29.26 -36.24 43.61
C LYS A 787 -30.70 -35.99 43.10
N ALA A 788 -31.01 -36.51 41.90
CA ALA A 788 -32.38 -36.78 41.41
C ALA A 788 -32.62 -38.31 41.30
N THR A 789 -33.88 -38.75 41.39
CA THR A 789 -34.35 -40.16 41.48
C THR A 789 -34.14 -40.99 40.19
N PRO A 790 -34.06 -42.35 40.26
CA PRO A 790 -33.55 -43.21 39.18
C PRO A 790 -34.64 -43.74 38.20
N ASP A 791 -34.24 -44.05 36.95
CA ASP A 791 -35.01 -44.80 35.94
C ASP A 791 -34.24 -46.09 35.51
N PRO A 792 -34.91 -47.21 35.14
CA PRO A 792 -34.31 -48.54 35.01
C PRO A 792 -34.07 -49.00 33.56
N ASP A 793 -33.19 -50.02 33.47
CA ASP A 793 -32.98 -51.04 32.41
C ASP A 793 -31.90 -50.80 31.33
N PRO A 794 -31.04 -51.79 30.98
CA PRO A 794 -29.95 -51.66 30.01
C PRO A 794 -30.33 -52.17 28.60
N GLU A 795 -29.88 -51.45 27.56
CA GLU A 795 -30.13 -51.75 26.14
C GLU A 795 -29.05 -52.70 25.53
N PRO A 796 -29.36 -53.53 24.51
CA PRO A 796 -28.47 -54.59 23.98
C PRO A 796 -27.36 -54.07 23.04
N GLU A 797 -26.30 -54.89 22.84
CA GLU A 797 -25.16 -54.58 21.97
C GLU A 797 -25.53 -54.34 20.49
N LYS A 798 -24.87 -53.33 19.89
CA LYS A 798 -25.16 -52.71 18.60
C LYS A 798 -24.23 -53.26 17.49
N PRO A 799 -24.71 -53.45 16.23
CA PRO A 799 -23.89 -53.97 15.13
C PRO A 799 -22.78 -53.00 14.64
N THR A 800 -21.65 -53.55 14.15
CA THR A 800 -20.46 -52.81 13.68
C THR A 800 -20.45 -52.52 12.17
N VAL A 801 -19.82 -51.42 11.74
CA VAL A 801 -19.76 -50.96 10.33
C VAL A 801 -18.63 -51.68 9.58
N GLU A 802 -18.90 -52.21 8.37
CA GLU A 802 -17.91 -52.91 7.55
C GLU A 802 -17.41 -52.06 6.35
N LYS A 803 -18.26 -51.26 5.72
CA LYS A 803 -17.90 -50.44 4.54
C LYS A 803 -18.72 -49.16 4.42
N ILE A 804 -18.11 -48.10 3.88
CA ILE A 804 -18.77 -46.82 3.52
C ILE A 804 -18.64 -46.57 2.00
N THR A 805 -19.70 -46.09 1.36
CA THR A 805 -19.68 -45.63 -0.04
C THR A 805 -20.26 -44.23 -0.19
N ILE A 806 -19.59 -43.34 -0.91
CA ILE A 806 -20.02 -41.94 -1.15
C ILE A 806 -20.63 -41.79 -2.55
N SER A 807 -21.75 -41.07 -2.64
CA SER A 807 -22.49 -40.75 -3.87
C SER A 807 -22.92 -39.28 -3.88
N GLY A 808 -23.18 -38.68 -5.05
CA GLY A 808 -23.68 -37.29 -5.15
C GLY A 808 -23.83 -36.82 -6.60
N ASP A 809 -24.69 -35.81 -6.83
CA ASP A 809 -25.13 -35.38 -8.17
C ASP A 809 -24.01 -34.81 -9.06
N LYS A 810 -22.93 -34.32 -8.45
CA LYS A 810 -21.74 -33.77 -9.14
C LYS A 810 -20.49 -34.66 -9.02
N LEU A 811 -20.65 -35.86 -8.47
CA LEU A 811 -19.56 -36.82 -8.28
C LEU A 811 -19.45 -37.72 -9.51
N SER A 812 -18.29 -37.71 -10.18
CA SER A 812 -18.01 -38.60 -11.31
C SER A 812 -16.62 -39.23 -11.17
N ASN A 813 -16.53 -40.56 -11.27
CA ASN A 813 -15.28 -41.32 -11.12
C ASN A 813 -14.45 -40.96 -9.88
N GLY A 814 -15.11 -40.72 -8.73
CA GLY A 814 -14.47 -40.36 -7.46
C GLY A 814 -13.95 -38.92 -7.37
N LYS A 815 -14.28 -38.06 -8.35
CA LYS A 815 -13.92 -36.64 -8.38
C LYS A 815 -15.15 -35.75 -8.30
N LEU A 816 -15.05 -34.72 -7.46
CA LEU A 816 -16.03 -33.65 -7.30
C LEU A 816 -15.43 -32.34 -7.82
N ASN A 817 -16.17 -31.58 -8.62
CA ASN A 817 -15.74 -30.27 -9.10
C ASN A 817 -16.79 -29.21 -8.75
N LEU A 818 -16.35 -28.09 -8.15
CA LEU A 818 -17.18 -26.96 -7.75
C LEU A 818 -16.53 -25.63 -8.15
N THR A 819 -17.31 -24.57 -8.31
CA THR A 819 -16.77 -23.20 -8.37
C THR A 819 -16.78 -22.51 -7.00
N VAL A 820 -15.91 -21.52 -6.75
CA VAL A 820 -15.90 -20.75 -5.49
C VAL A 820 -17.28 -20.17 -5.19
N GLY A 821 -17.78 -20.39 -3.98
CA GLY A 821 -19.12 -20.02 -3.54
C GLY A 821 -20.22 -21.04 -3.86
N GLU A 822 -19.91 -22.10 -4.60
CA GLU A 822 -20.85 -23.17 -4.95
C GLU A 822 -20.89 -24.27 -3.88
N SER A 823 -22.08 -24.84 -3.65
CA SER A 823 -22.30 -25.95 -2.72
C SER A 823 -22.93 -27.16 -3.42
N THR A 824 -22.71 -28.36 -2.88
CA THR A 824 -23.39 -29.60 -3.28
C THR A 824 -23.50 -30.56 -2.11
N THR A 825 -24.37 -31.56 -2.18
CA THR A 825 -24.57 -32.54 -1.10
C THR A 825 -24.08 -33.92 -1.54
N LEU A 826 -23.18 -34.50 -0.74
CA LEU A 826 -22.75 -35.88 -0.85
C LEU A 826 -23.54 -36.75 0.14
N LYS A 827 -23.88 -37.98 -0.27
CA LYS A 827 -24.54 -38.99 0.56
C LYS A 827 -23.59 -40.16 0.76
N ALA A 828 -23.30 -40.52 2.02
CA ALA A 828 -22.63 -41.77 2.33
C ALA A 828 -23.63 -42.84 2.77
N THR A 829 -23.37 -44.08 2.38
CA THR A 829 -24.15 -45.27 2.75
C THR A 829 -23.23 -46.26 3.44
N VAL A 830 -23.67 -46.81 4.58
CA VAL A 830 -22.90 -47.79 5.36
C VAL A 830 -23.42 -49.21 5.12
N THR A 831 -22.55 -50.22 5.14
CA THR A 831 -22.87 -51.64 4.97
C THR A 831 -22.27 -52.45 6.13
N PRO A 832 -23.00 -53.43 6.73
CA PRO A 832 -24.40 -53.78 6.46
C PRO A 832 -25.38 -52.68 6.92
N GLU A 833 -26.58 -52.61 6.31
CA GLU A 833 -27.58 -51.57 6.62
C GLU A 833 -28.02 -51.59 8.09
N SER A 834 -27.94 -52.73 8.78
CA SER A 834 -28.21 -52.83 10.22
C SER A 834 -27.27 -51.98 11.09
N ALA A 835 -26.07 -51.63 10.60
CA ALA A 835 -25.11 -50.74 11.24
C ALA A 835 -25.35 -49.25 10.88
N SER A 836 -26.43 -48.91 10.16
CA SER A 836 -26.79 -47.52 9.79
C SER A 836 -27.13 -46.62 10.98
N SER A 837 -27.24 -47.19 12.17
CA SER A 837 -27.39 -46.47 13.43
C SER A 837 -26.04 -46.02 14.04
N ALA A 838 -24.91 -46.35 13.40
CA ALA A 838 -23.58 -45.82 13.73
C ALA A 838 -23.39 -44.42 13.13
N SER A 839 -22.77 -43.53 13.91
CA SER A 839 -22.56 -42.13 13.52
C SER A 839 -21.60 -42.04 12.33
N LEU A 840 -22.00 -41.29 11.30
CA LEU A 840 -21.22 -41.00 10.10
C LEU A 840 -20.68 -39.56 10.21
N TYR A 841 -19.36 -39.41 10.14
CA TYR A 841 -18.65 -38.14 10.27
C TYR A 841 -18.08 -37.71 8.92
N TRP A 842 -18.18 -36.41 8.63
CA TRP A 842 -17.63 -35.84 7.42
C TRP A 842 -16.50 -34.87 7.74
N SER A 843 -15.41 -34.92 6.97
CA SER A 843 -14.28 -34.01 7.12
C SER A 843 -13.69 -33.59 5.77
N SER A 844 -13.06 -32.42 5.73
CA SER A 844 -12.32 -31.92 4.57
C SER A 844 -10.85 -31.81 4.95
N SER A 845 -9.96 -32.25 4.07
CA SER A 845 -8.51 -32.11 4.28
C SER A 845 -8.03 -30.65 4.28
N ASP A 846 -8.79 -29.75 3.67
CA ASP A 846 -8.52 -28.32 3.65
C ASP A 846 -9.84 -27.54 3.67
N SER A 847 -10.19 -27.06 4.87
CA SER A 847 -11.43 -26.32 5.11
C SER A 847 -11.39 -24.86 4.65
N SER A 848 -10.21 -24.37 4.24
CA SER A 848 -10.02 -23.06 3.60
C SER A 848 -10.33 -23.12 2.11
N VAL A 849 -10.12 -24.29 1.48
CA VAL A 849 -10.52 -24.59 0.08
C VAL A 849 -11.99 -24.98 0.01
N ALA A 850 -12.44 -25.90 0.86
CA ALA A 850 -13.85 -26.27 0.95
C ALA A 850 -14.23 -26.87 2.30
N SER A 851 -15.34 -26.42 2.87
CA SER A 851 -15.91 -27.01 4.08
C SER A 851 -16.89 -28.13 3.74
N VAL A 852 -16.96 -29.16 4.59
CA VAL A 852 -18.03 -30.16 4.55
C VAL A 852 -18.74 -30.20 5.89
N MET A 853 -20.07 -30.12 5.87
CA MET A 853 -20.91 -30.23 7.06
C MET A 853 -21.13 -31.71 7.43
N GLY A 854 -21.48 -32.00 8.69
CA GLY A 854 -21.79 -33.36 9.17
C GLY A 854 -22.95 -34.05 8.44
N THR A 855 -23.73 -33.30 7.64
CA THR A 855 -24.80 -33.80 6.76
C THR A 855 -24.32 -34.14 5.35
N GLY A 856 -23.03 -33.96 5.03
CA GLY A 856 -22.44 -34.22 3.73
C GLY A 856 -22.51 -33.04 2.73
N VAL A 857 -22.95 -31.86 3.16
CA VAL A 857 -22.95 -30.65 2.31
C VAL A 857 -21.54 -30.09 2.20
N VAL A 858 -21.00 -30.03 0.99
CA VAL A 858 -19.68 -29.50 0.65
C VAL A 858 -19.83 -28.12 0.03
N THR A 859 -19.16 -27.11 0.58
CA THR A 859 -19.16 -25.72 0.10
C THR A 859 -17.74 -25.29 -0.27
N ALA A 860 -17.57 -24.82 -1.50
CA ALA A 860 -16.32 -24.31 -2.02
C ALA A 860 -16.07 -22.87 -1.56
N LYS A 861 -14.90 -22.61 -0.94
CA LYS A 861 -14.56 -21.31 -0.35
C LYS A 861 -13.46 -20.56 -1.10
N SER A 862 -12.45 -21.27 -1.57
CA SER A 862 -11.34 -20.70 -2.33
C SER A 862 -10.84 -21.70 -3.36
N THR A 863 -10.14 -21.22 -4.40
CA THR A 863 -9.59 -22.10 -5.44
C THR A 863 -8.54 -23.03 -4.88
N GLY A 864 -8.60 -24.30 -5.26
CA GLY A 864 -7.66 -25.30 -4.75
C GLY A 864 -8.22 -26.71 -4.83
N THR A 865 -7.55 -27.66 -4.18
CA THR A 865 -8.04 -29.04 -4.07
C THR A 865 -8.15 -29.47 -2.62
N ALA A 866 -9.23 -30.17 -2.28
CA ALA A 866 -9.43 -30.75 -0.95
C ALA A 866 -9.89 -32.21 -1.08
N THR A 867 -9.72 -33.02 -0.04
CA THR A 867 -10.27 -34.38 0.04
C THR A 867 -11.40 -34.41 1.05
N ILE A 868 -12.59 -34.81 0.60
CA ILE A 868 -13.78 -34.97 1.45
C ILE A 868 -13.87 -36.42 1.91
N THR A 869 -13.92 -36.64 3.22
CA THR A 869 -13.93 -37.97 3.86
C THR A 869 -15.23 -38.18 4.61
N ALA A 870 -15.84 -39.36 4.46
CA ALA A 870 -16.91 -39.85 5.32
C ALA A 870 -16.40 -41.05 6.13
N GLU A 871 -16.55 -41.04 7.46
CA GLU A 871 -16.02 -42.07 8.36
C GLU A 871 -17.03 -42.50 9.43
N SER A 872 -16.95 -43.74 9.89
CA SER A 872 -17.74 -44.27 10.99
C SER A 872 -16.91 -45.31 11.74
N GLY A 873 -16.50 -44.97 12.97
CA GLY A 873 -15.43 -45.71 13.65
C GLY A 873 -14.13 -45.69 12.83
N ASP A 874 -13.52 -46.85 12.64
CA ASP A 874 -12.27 -47.01 11.88
C ASP A 874 -12.47 -47.11 10.36
N VAL A 875 -13.71 -47.17 9.86
CA VAL A 875 -14.02 -47.34 8.44
C VAL A 875 -14.21 -45.98 7.76
N LYS A 876 -13.57 -45.77 6.59
CA LYS A 876 -13.58 -44.49 5.86
C LYS A 876 -13.83 -44.64 4.36
N ALA A 877 -14.42 -43.63 3.74
CA ALA A 877 -14.49 -43.43 2.29
C ALA A 877 -14.12 -41.97 1.94
N THR A 878 -13.48 -41.74 0.79
CA THR A 878 -12.99 -40.41 0.40
C THR A 878 -13.35 -40.02 -1.03
N VAL A 879 -13.40 -38.72 -1.30
CA VAL A 879 -13.63 -38.09 -2.61
C VAL A 879 -12.67 -36.91 -2.79
N LYS A 880 -12.03 -36.79 -3.96
CA LYS A 880 -11.19 -35.62 -4.27
C LYS A 880 -12.03 -34.48 -4.87
N LEU A 881 -12.00 -33.31 -4.24
CA LEU A 881 -12.62 -32.07 -4.68
C LEU A 881 -11.61 -31.15 -5.37
N THR A 882 -12.02 -30.53 -6.48
CA THR A 882 -11.34 -29.39 -7.11
C THR A 882 -12.27 -28.19 -7.15
N VAL A 883 -11.79 -27.03 -6.68
CA VAL A 883 -12.51 -25.76 -6.67
C VAL A 883 -11.89 -24.77 -7.65
N THR A 884 -12.68 -24.22 -8.56
CA THR A 884 -12.25 -23.23 -9.58
C THR A 884 -12.95 -21.87 -9.43
N LYS A 885 -12.39 -20.78 -9.94
CA LYS A 885 -13.05 -19.45 -9.93
C LYS A 885 -14.30 -19.48 -10.84
N PRO A 886 -15.39 -18.73 -10.55
CA PRO A 886 -16.45 -18.49 -11.52
C PRO A 886 -15.88 -17.85 -12.79
N ALA A 887 -16.41 -18.19 -13.97
CA ALA A 887 -15.99 -17.56 -15.22
C ALA A 887 -16.29 -16.05 -15.18
N GLU A 888 -15.28 -15.22 -15.48
CA GLU A 888 -15.46 -13.77 -15.57
C GLU A 888 -16.40 -13.42 -16.72
N LYS A 889 -17.34 -12.50 -16.45
CA LYS A 889 -18.24 -11.98 -17.49
C LYS A 889 -17.40 -11.20 -18.50
N SER A 890 -17.69 -11.37 -19.78
CA SER A 890 -17.02 -10.64 -20.86
C SER A 890 -17.99 -9.61 -21.45
N PRO A 891 -18.18 -8.42 -20.84
CA PRO A 891 -19.11 -7.41 -21.36
C PRO A 891 -18.63 -6.86 -22.70
N MET A 892 -19.55 -6.51 -23.59
CA MET A 892 -19.24 -5.89 -24.89
C MET A 892 -20.05 -4.61 -25.08
N THR A 893 -19.36 -3.50 -25.36
CA THR A 893 -20.01 -2.25 -25.77
C THR A 893 -20.19 -2.22 -27.28
N VAL A 894 -21.43 -2.10 -27.74
CA VAL A 894 -21.78 -2.01 -29.16
C VAL A 894 -22.07 -0.56 -29.53
N TYR A 895 -21.27 0.01 -30.43
CA TYR A 895 -21.51 1.30 -31.06
C TYR A 895 -22.12 1.12 -32.46
N TYR A 896 -23.16 1.87 -32.77
CA TYR A 896 -23.79 1.85 -34.09
C TYR A 896 -24.17 3.25 -34.56
N LYS A 897 -23.82 3.60 -35.80
CA LYS A 897 -24.22 4.88 -36.41
C LYS A 897 -25.38 4.64 -37.39
N PRO A 898 -26.64 4.93 -36.99
CA PRO A 898 -27.80 4.76 -37.86
C PRO A 898 -27.80 5.80 -39.00
N ALA A 899 -28.59 5.53 -40.04
CA ALA A 899 -28.92 6.54 -41.04
C ALA A 899 -29.60 7.75 -40.39
N SER A 900 -29.31 8.97 -40.87
CA SER A 900 -29.83 10.23 -40.30
C SER A 900 -31.36 10.33 -40.28
N SER A 901 -32.07 9.49 -41.05
CA SER A 901 -33.53 9.41 -41.08
C SER A 901 -34.14 8.59 -39.95
N TRP A 902 -33.36 7.83 -39.16
CA TRP A 902 -33.87 6.99 -38.08
C TRP A 902 -34.16 7.81 -36.82
N LYS A 903 -35.40 7.75 -36.32
CA LYS A 903 -35.82 8.44 -35.07
C LYS A 903 -35.64 7.60 -33.80
N LYS A 904 -35.49 6.29 -33.94
CA LYS A 904 -35.28 5.32 -32.87
C LYS A 904 -34.31 4.26 -33.36
N THR A 905 -33.52 3.71 -32.45
CA THR A 905 -32.56 2.65 -32.77
C THR A 905 -32.62 1.55 -31.71
N THR A 906 -32.86 0.33 -32.15
CA THR A 906 -32.81 -0.88 -31.32
C THR A 906 -31.75 -1.83 -31.84
N ILE A 907 -31.26 -2.69 -30.95
CA ILE A 907 -30.33 -3.77 -31.24
C ILE A 907 -31.02 -5.11 -30.99
N ALA A 908 -30.78 -6.08 -31.86
CA ALA A 908 -31.02 -7.48 -31.59
C ALA A 908 -29.66 -8.20 -31.63
N TYR A 909 -29.34 -8.99 -30.61
CA TYR A 909 -28.08 -9.70 -30.54
C TYR A 909 -28.24 -11.18 -30.18
N ARG A 910 -27.40 -12.02 -30.75
CA ARG A 910 -27.33 -13.45 -30.46
C ARG A 910 -26.00 -13.83 -29.83
N ILE A 911 -26.10 -14.52 -28.70
CA ILE A 911 -24.97 -15.16 -27.99
C ILE A 911 -25.32 -16.64 -27.92
N ASN A 912 -24.43 -17.50 -28.42
CA ASN A 912 -24.63 -18.96 -28.44
C ASN A 912 -26.05 -19.39 -28.88
N GLY A 913 -26.56 -18.81 -29.97
CA GLY A 913 -27.89 -19.10 -30.53
C GLY A 913 -29.08 -18.39 -29.87
N LYS A 914 -28.93 -17.82 -28.66
CA LYS A 914 -30.02 -17.12 -27.94
C LYS A 914 -30.17 -15.67 -28.41
N LEU A 915 -31.34 -15.31 -28.93
CA LEU A 915 -31.67 -13.96 -29.39
C LEU A 915 -32.20 -13.08 -28.26
N THR A 916 -31.63 -11.89 -28.11
CA THR A 916 -32.02 -10.85 -27.14
C THR A 916 -32.18 -9.51 -27.85
N HIS A 917 -33.05 -8.64 -27.33
CA HIS A 917 -33.31 -7.31 -27.88
C HIS A 917 -33.01 -6.22 -26.85
N GLY A 918 -32.59 -5.05 -27.33
CA GLY A 918 -32.27 -3.89 -26.49
C GLY A 918 -32.56 -2.56 -27.17
N ASN A 919 -32.82 -1.53 -26.39
CA ASN A 919 -32.91 -0.15 -26.87
C ASN A 919 -31.52 0.49 -26.80
N MET A 920 -31.04 1.05 -27.91
CA MET A 920 -29.76 1.75 -27.90
C MET A 920 -29.94 3.17 -27.39
N THR A 921 -28.90 3.71 -26.75
CA THR A 921 -28.87 5.07 -26.22
C THR A 921 -28.03 5.97 -27.12
N ALA A 922 -28.47 7.21 -27.34
CA ALA A 922 -27.70 8.17 -28.13
C ALA A 922 -26.38 8.53 -27.44
N THR A 923 -25.33 8.73 -28.23
CA THR A 923 -24.05 9.29 -27.80
C THR A 923 -23.62 10.42 -28.75
N CYS A 924 -22.34 10.78 -28.80
CA CYS A 924 -21.84 11.91 -29.59
C CYS A 924 -21.86 11.63 -31.12
N GLY A 925 -21.91 12.69 -31.94
CA GLY A 925 -21.67 12.60 -33.38
C GLY A 925 -22.66 11.74 -34.19
N GLY A 926 -23.87 11.54 -33.67
CA GLY A 926 -24.92 10.69 -34.27
C GLY A 926 -24.73 9.19 -34.04
N TRP A 927 -23.82 8.79 -33.15
CA TRP A 927 -23.62 7.39 -32.76
C TRP A 927 -24.61 6.98 -31.67
N MET A 928 -24.94 5.69 -31.62
CA MET A 928 -25.74 5.03 -30.59
C MET A 928 -24.87 4.00 -29.87
N LYS A 929 -25.09 3.78 -28.57
CA LYS A 929 -24.40 2.77 -27.77
C LYS A 929 -25.35 1.81 -27.08
N PHE A 930 -24.92 0.56 -26.90
CA PHE A 930 -25.59 -0.46 -26.09
C PHE A 930 -24.55 -1.38 -25.42
N MET A 931 -24.74 -1.70 -24.15
CA MET A 931 -23.85 -2.62 -23.43
C MET A 931 -24.48 -4.00 -23.34
N ILE A 932 -23.80 -5.00 -23.89
CA ILE A 932 -24.11 -6.41 -23.68
C ILE A 932 -23.44 -6.82 -22.37
N PRO A 933 -24.20 -7.20 -21.32
CA PRO A 933 -23.64 -7.39 -19.97
C PRO A 933 -22.66 -8.56 -19.84
N ASP A 934 -22.78 -9.56 -20.71
CA ASP A 934 -21.90 -10.73 -20.75
C ASP A 934 -22.04 -11.45 -22.10
N THR A 935 -20.94 -11.59 -22.81
CA THR A 935 -20.85 -12.33 -24.08
C THR A 935 -20.50 -13.81 -23.88
N GLN A 936 -20.14 -14.21 -22.65
CA GLN A 936 -19.68 -15.56 -22.31
C GLN A 936 -18.49 -16.02 -23.17
N GLY A 937 -17.68 -15.07 -23.67
CA GLY A 937 -16.57 -15.32 -24.61
C GLY A 937 -16.98 -15.71 -26.04
N TYR A 938 -18.29 -15.74 -26.35
CA TYR A 938 -18.76 -16.08 -27.70
C TYR A 938 -18.72 -14.90 -28.65
N LYS A 939 -18.56 -15.22 -29.95
CA LYS A 939 -18.83 -14.28 -31.03
C LYS A 939 -20.29 -13.84 -30.99
N VAL A 940 -20.52 -12.53 -30.93
CA VAL A 940 -21.86 -11.94 -30.87
C VAL A 940 -22.33 -11.59 -32.27
N LYS A 941 -23.53 -12.04 -32.65
CA LYS A 941 -24.21 -11.55 -33.87
C LYS A 941 -25.14 -10.41 -33.51
N THR A 942 -24.99 -9.22 -34.07
CA THR A 942 -25.86 -8.06 -33.84
C THR A 942 -26.61 -7.65 -35.12
N ALA A 943 -27.80 -7.09 -34.97
CA ALA A 943 -28.56 -6.45 -36.04
C ALA A 943 -29.28 -5.24 -35.46
N PHE A 944 -29.51 -4.22 -36.28
CA PHE A 944 -30.07 -2.95 -35.80
C PHE A 944 -31.40 -2.66 -36.48
N SER A 945 -32.33 -2.00 -35.79
CA SER A 945 -33.63 -1.64 -36.36
C SER A 945 -34.04 -0.23 -35.98
N ASN A 946 -34.83 0.40 -36.86
CA ASN A 946 -35.46 1.70 -36.59
C ASN A 946 -36.63 1.62 -35.59
N GLY A 947 -36.95 0.42 -35.08
CA GLY A 947 -38.09 0.17 -34.20
C GLY A 947 -39.45 0.13 -34.90
N ALA A 948 -39.50 0.26 -36.23
CA ALA A 948 -40.70 0.21 -37.07
C ALA A 948 -40.64 -0.92 -38.12
N GLY A 949 -39.81 -1.94 -37.88
CA GLY A 949 -39.71 -3.14 -38.73
C GLY A 949 -38.67 -3.04 -39.86
N THR A 950 -37.98 -1.91 -40.03
CA THR A 950 -36.82 -1.83 -40.94
C THR A 950 -35.57 -2.30 -40.22
N TRP A 951 -34.79 -3.17 -40.85
CA TRP A 951 -33.56 -3.74 -40.31
C TRP A 951 -32.35 -3.29 -41.12
N ASP A 952 -31.27 -2.96 -40.42
CA ASP A 952 -29.95 -2.77 -40.98
C ASP A 952 -29.11 -4.04 -40.76
N LEU A 953 -28.71 -4.63 -41.89
CA LEU A 953 -27.97 -5.88 -42.02
C LEU A 953 -26.78 -5.62 -42.94
N ASN A 954 -25.76 -6.48 -42.84
CA ASN A 954 -24.58 -6.41 -43.69
C ASN A 954 -24.93 -6.65 -45.17
N SER A 955 -23.94 -6.53 -46.07
CA SER A 955 -24.09 -6.71 -47.52
C SER A 955 -24.75 -8.03 -47.93
N ASP A 956 -24.65 -9.07 -47.10
CA ASP A 956 -25.12 -10.41 -47.39
C ASP A 956 -26.51 -10.69 -46.77
N GLY A 957 -27.19 -9.66 -46.27
CA GLY A 957 -28.49 -9.79 -45.60
C GLY A 957 -28.39 -10.46 -44.22
N ASN A 958 -27.21 -10.43 -43.59
CA ASN A 958 -26.93 -11.04 -42.30
C ASN A 958 -26.63 -9.98 -41.22
N GLY A 959 -26.84 -10.34 -39.95
CA GLY A 959 -26.35 -9.54 -38.82
C GLY A 959 -24.80 -9.50 -38.76
N TYR A 960 -24.29 -8.46 -38.12
CA TYR A 960 -22.87 -8.16 -37.90
C TYR A 960 -22.28 -9.06 -36.84
N TRP A 961 -21.07 -9.58 -37.04
CA TRP A 961 -20.40 -10.42 -36.05
C TRP A 961 -19.23 -9.70 -35.40
N GLY A 962 -19.14 -9.77 -34.07
CA GLY A 962 -18.05 -9.18 -33.29
C GLY A 962 -17.54 -10.10 -32.17
N THR A 963 -16.29 -9.87 -31.76
CA THR A 963 -15.62 -10.44 -30.59
C THR A 963 -14.87 -9.33 -29.84
N GLY A 964 -14.59 -9.51 -28.55
CA GLY A 964 -13.88 -8.54 -27.72
C GLY A 964 -14.80 -7.52 -27.05
N ASP A 965 -14.20 -6.50 -26.42
CA ASP A 965 -14.92 -5.62 -25.49
C ASP A 965 -15.72 -4.51 -26.19
N THR A 966 -15.42 -4.26 -27.47
CA THR A 966 -16.12 -3.24 -28.28
C THR A 966 -16.43 -3.75 -29.68
N LEU A 967 -17.67 -3.55 -30.13
CA LEU A 967 -18.12 -3.78 -31.51
C LEU A 967 -18.68 -2.48 -32.09
N THR A 968 -18.04 -1.96 -33.13
CA THR A 968 -18.47 -0.71 -33.79
C THR A 968 -18.99 -0.99 -35.19
N VAL A 969 -20.18 -0.49 -35.51
CA VAL A 969 -20.85 -0.72 -36.81
C VAL A 969 -21.30 0.60 -37.43
N THR A 970 -20.92 0.83 -38.69
CA THR A 970 -21.44 1.94 -39.51
C THR A 970 -21.26 1.62 -40.98
N GLY A 971 -22.04 2.27 -41.86
CA GLY A 971 -21.91 2.07 -43.31
C GLY A 971 -22.12 0.62 -43.76
N ARG A 972 -22.92 -0.15 -43.00
CA ARG A 972 -23.12 -1.60 -43.16
C ARG A 972 -21.85 -2.46 -43.03
N GLN A 973 -20.87 -2.00 -42.26
CA GLN A 973 -19.64 -2.74 -41.99
C GLN A 973 -19.28 -2.68 -40.50
N VAL A 974 -18.63 -3.75 -40.03
CA VAL A 974 -17.96 -3.75 -38.73
C VAL A 974 -16.65 -3.00 -38.86
N ILE A 975 -16.43 -2.02 -38.00
CA ILE A 975 -15.16 -1.30 -37.89
C ILE A 975 -14.46 -1.80 -36.63
N ALA A 976 -13.33 -2.48 -36.81
CA ALA A 976 -12.53 -3.01 -35.70
C ALA A 976 -11.81 -1.87 -34.94
N ASN A 977 -11.72 -1.99 -33.61
CA ASN A 977 -10.91 -1.14 -32.72
C ASN A 977 -11.18 0.37 -32.79
N VAL A 978 -12.40 0.78 -33.17
CA VAL A 978 -12.79 2.19 -33.18
C VAL A 978 -13.81 2.45 -32.09
N THR A 979 -13.43 3.21 -31.07
CA THR A 979 -14.35 3.85 -30.15
C THR A 979 -14.66 5.25 -30.70
N PRO A 980 -15.94 5.63 -30.92
CA PRO A 980 -16.26 6.99 -31.34
C PRO A 980 -15.66 8.03 -30.39
N ASN A 981 -14.73 8.85 -30.89
CA ASN A 981 -13.98 9.80 -30.06
C ASN A 981 -14.90 10.96 -29.65
N CYS A 982 -15.43 10.89 -28.43
CA CYS A 982 -16.29 11.92 -27.85
C CYS A 982 -15.44 12.92 -27.05
N ILE A 983 -14.59 13.69 -27.73
CA ILE A 983 -13.95 14.86 -27.11
C ILE A 983 -15.04 15.91 -26.93
N SER A 984 -15.36 16.25 -25.67
CA SER A 984 -16.11 17.47 -25.38
C SER A 984 -15.25 18.65 -25.83
N LYS A 985 -15.68 19.34 -26.89
CA LYS A 985 -15.24 20.71 -27.09
C LYS A 985 -15.87 21.53 -25.98
N HIS A 986 -15.16 21.71 -24.87
CA HIS A 986 -15.37 22.87 -24.03
C HIS A 986 -14.90 24.09 -24.84
N GLN A 987 -15.88 24.78 -25.43
CA GLN A 987 -15.83 26.23 -25.61
C GLN A 987 -16.12 26.90 -24.29
#